data_AF-A0A3D2Y1P6-F1
#
_entry.id   AF-A0A3D2Y1P6-F1
#
_cell.length_a   1.000
_cell.length_b   1.000
_cell.length_c   1.000
_cell.angle_alpha   90.00
_cell.angle_beta   90.00
_cell.angle_gamma   90.00
#
_symmetry.space_group_name_H-M   'P 1'
#
loop_
_entity.id
_entity.type
_entity.pdbx_description
1 polymer ?
#
loop_
_entity_poly.entity_id
_entity_poly.type
_entity_poly.pdbx_seq_one_letter_code
_entity_poly.pdbx_strand_id
1 'polypeptide(L)'
;SQHQLAQQQEALAETEQTLAQAELKLQDAEVTLSEKIETISELQQAHKDISKHLASLKSDYTQNREMLEESQQANAALEAQLERSSMKVGSLEKQRNQIADALQYSERKYREAQQQLEQSQQETLRLEQQQAEQQKAVENYVAEIAGLQASIEDKDKQIGDVSGQIAALQSQLTSSSEASEKLREQLANQRKASEQAELERRELAMAYQKMQAEAEGKARHIDHLQHEMEMLEAMSSQQKGDMQAHAEQLAKELETKQSQLQSTQTALAEIKQQAELDKQEKAAQQERLAQLQNELADIENRSTELQSKVAEADARRKAEHEALQQALQAKQAELQQTEQILSEAKQQTEAEKQEKARQQAIFAKLQEELSEMQQQSSQQQQAIQQSEQKWQAEQQNLANELAAKQAKLAAAEAELDNRQKQMEAEKLERESQQNKLEQLKSEMADVAQRAAKQKEMMLGSDEQWRKHHEEIEAQKQQLQQALEEAQSQNSAMQNKLQSSMDELADAEEKVSLTQSEEQKLQQELNRSREQAQALEAKLAQQEEQEAKLQAQVQEQQSALKSSQSSIEQLEQQQQLLTEQLETVQREYAASQQSLTQQNSSQSDLHAQLSSLEGELSERKSQLESREKALQQAQAKLKDSESKLAEQEKALVEAQKVELQQAQEATVQVREKPDFADLAMPPDPNTWFDLLNYLQSSHQVSSMATSLTSLMDKLAEATRIMDDAVMADDHRAILMGSRRLISVISTINSAPLKDMESRLSADCNHDNIDNISIYWPMAKQNLQRTLRVIYSHLYED
;
A
#
# COMPACT_ATOMS: atom_id res chain seq x y z
N SER A 1 87.84 57.64 152.02
CA SER A 1 88.38 56.27 151.99
C SER A 1 87.26 55.24 151.80
N GLN A 2 86.67 54.63 152.85
CA GLN A 2 85.72 53.49 152.67
C GLN A 2 84.52 53.75 151.72
N HIS A 3 83.89 54.92 151.74
CA HIS A 3 82.76 55.23 150.83
C HIS A 3 83.13 55.16 149.33
N GLN A 4 84.35 55.54 148.94
CA GLN A 4 84.76 55.53 147.53
C GLN A 4 84.93 54.10 147.00
N LEU A 5 85.30 53.14 147.87
CA LEU A 5 85.47 51.74 147.47
C LEU A 5 84.11 51.09 147.22
N ALA A 6 83.12 51.35 148.07
CA ALA A 6 81.75 50.85 147.91
C ALA A 6 81.12 51.37 146.60
N GLN A 7 81.19 52.67 146.35
CA GLN A 7 80.67 53.27 145.12
C GLN A 7 81.36 52.75 143.85
N GLN A 8 82.65 52.40 143.91
CA GLN A 8 83.34 51.77 142.79
C GLN A 8 82.90 50.31 142.57
N GLN A 9 82.63 49.56 143.64
CA GLN A 9 82.12 48.18 143.52
C GLN A 9 80.66 48.14 143.01
N GLU A 10 79.83 49.08 143.46
CA GLU A 10 78.44 49.23 143.02
C GLU A 10 78.36 49.65 141.55
N ALA A 11 79.13 50.66 141.14
CA ALA A 11 79.24 51.07 139.73
C ALA A 11 79.84 49.98 138.83
N LEU A 12 80.81 49.19 139.33
CA LEU A 12 81.34 48.04 138.58
C LEU A 12 80.26 46.98 138.36
N ALA A 13 79.49 46.62 139.40
CA ALA A 13 78.38 45.67 139.28
C ALA A 13 77.28 46.16 138.32
N GLU A 14 76.95 47.46 138.33
CA GLU A 14 76.05 48.05 137.33
C GLU A 14 76.63 47.98 135.91
N THR A 15 77.93 48.22 135.72
CA THR A 15 78.57 48.05 134.40
C THR A 15 78.62 46.59 133.95
N GLU A 16 78.88 45.63 134.83
CA GLU A 16 78.86 44.20 134.51
C GLU A 16 77.43 43.74 134.16
N GLN A 17 76.42 44.19 134.91
CA GLN A 17 75.01 43.85 134.64
C GLN A 17 74.52 44.49 133.33
N THR A 18 74.91 45.73 133.03
CA THR A 18 74.54 46.39 131.77
C THR A 18 75.32 45.83 130.57
N LEU A 19 76.57 45.39 130.74
CA LEU A 19 77.32 44.67 129.72
C LEU A 19 76.66 43.32 129.42
N ALA A 20 76.34 42.52 130.44
CA ALA A 20 75.65 41.23 130.27
C ALA A 20 74.26 41.40 129.62
N GLN A 21 73.50 42.45 129.96
CA GLN A 21 72.26 42.78 129.24
C GLN A 21 72.48 43.25 127.80
N ALA A 22 73.62 43.87 127.48
CA ALA A 22 73.97 44.24 126.11
C ALA A 22 74.38 43.01 125.30
N GLU A 23 75.21 42.12 125.86
CA GLU A 23 75.61 40.84 125.26
C GLU A 23 74.39 39.94 124.97
N LEU A 24 73.47 39.80 125.93
CA LEU A 24 72.26 38.99 125.74
C LEU A 24 71.34 39.57 124.65
N LYS A 25 71.20 40.89 124.57
CA LYS A 25 70.49 41.57 123.46
C LYS A 25 71.23 41.43 122.13
N LEU A 26 72.56 41.33 122.14
CA LEU A 26 73.36 41.07 120.94
C LEU A 26 73.15 39.63 120.45
N GLN A 27 73.11 38.66 121.36
CA GLN A 27 72.80 37.26 121.04
C GLN A 27 71.37 37.10 120.50
N ASP A 28 70.36 37.71 121.15
CA ASP A 28 68.98 37.73 120.63
C ASP A 28 68.91 38.37 119.23
N ALA A 29 69.68 39.44 119.00
CA ALA A 29 69.76 40.09 117.69
C ALA A 29 70.49 39.21 116.64
N GLU A 30 71.58 38.53 117.00
CA GLU A 30 72.31 37.61 116.13
C GLU A 30 71.48 36.38 115.76
N VAL A 31 70.70 35.82 116.68
CA VAL A 31 69.72 34.76 116.42
C VAL A 31 68.63 35.28 115.47
N THR A 32 67.98 36.40 115.81
CA THR A 32 66.94 37.03 114.96
C THR A 32 67.44 37.38 113.55
N LEU A 33 68.71 37.76 113.42
CA LEU A 33 69.32 38.12 112.14
C LEU A 33 69.72 36.86 111.36
N SER A 34 70.12 35.78 112.04
CA SER A 34 70.36 34.46 111.44
C SER A 34 69.06 33.85 110.89
N GLU A 35 67.97 33.86 111.65
CA GLU A 35 66.62 33.45 111.19
C GLU A 35 66.16 34.25 109.97
N LYS A 36 66.51 35.55 109.92
CA LYS A 36 66.22 36.42 108.76
C LYS A 36 67.12 36.13 107.56
N ILE A 37 68.38 35.74 107.75
CA ILE A 37 69.24 35.27 106.66
C ILE A 37 68.72 33.94 106.11
N GLU A 38 68.29 33.03 106.97
CA GLU A 38 67.73 31.73 106.58
C GLU A 38 66.44 31.89 105.78
N THR A 39 65.45 32.64 106.29
CA THR A 39 64.20 32.92 105.57
C THR A 39 64.40 33.74 104.28
N ILE A 40 65.40 34.63 104.22
CA ILE A 40 65.78 35.30 102.95
C ILE A 40 66.40 34.30 101.97
N SER A 41 67.20 33.32 102.43
CA SER A 41 67.76 32.26 101.60
C SER A 41 66.66 31.35 101.03
N GLU A 42 65.69 30.95 101.86
CA GLU A 42 64.51 30.19 101.43
C GLU A 42 63.70 30.96 100.37
N LEU A 43 63.43 32.25 100.59
CA LEU A 43 62.71 33.11 99.63
C LEU A 43 63.49 33.30 98.32
N GLN A 44 64.82 33.43 98.37
CA GLN A 44 65.66 33.49 97.18
C GLN A 44 65.63 32.17 96.39
N GLN A 45 65.67 31.03 97.08
CA GLN A 45 65.59 29.71 96.44
C GLN A 45 64.19 29.46 95.86
N ALA A 46 63.12 29.81 96.58
CA ALA A 46 61.74 29.76 96.07
C ALA A 46 61.55 30.67 94.85
N HIS A 47 62.04 31.92 94.87
CA HIS A 47 61.99 32.81 93.71
C HIS A 47 62.76 32.25 92.51
N LYS A 48 63.93 31.64 92.74
CA LYS A 48 64.76 31.00 91.72
C LYS A 48 64.06 29.79 91.10
N ASP A 49 63.35 28.99 91.88
CA ASP A 49 62.60 27.84 91.36
C ASP A 49 61.29 28.24 90.67
N ILE A 50 60.57 29.24 91.17
CA ILE A 50 59.45 29.89 90.45
C ILE A 50 59.94 30.45 89.11
N SER A 51 61.11 31.07 89.07
CA SER A 51 61.71 31.59 87.82
C SER A 51 62.03 30.48 86.82
N LYS A 52 62.52 29.31 87.28
CA LYS A 52 62.71 28.12 86.42
C LYS A 52 61.37 27.59 85.90
N HIS A 53 60.36 27.46 86.78
CA HIS A 53 59.04 26.96 86.38
C HIS A 53 58.36 27.89 85.38
N LEU A 54 58.49 29.20 85.53
CA LEU A 54 57.96 30.18 84.56
C LEU A 54 58.73 30.15 83.23
N ALA A 55 60.04 29.88 83.26
CA ALA A 55 60.83 29.65 82.04
C ALA A 55 60.43 28.35 81.33
N SER A 56 60.21 27.24 82.07
CA SER A 56 59.67 25.99 81.54
C SER A 56 58.31 26.22 80.91
N LEU A 57 57.34 26.75 81.68
CA LEU A 57 55.97 26.98 81.22
C LEU A 57 55.92 27.88 79.97
N LYS A 58 56.84 28.83 79.84
CA LYS A 58 56.99 29.64 78.62
C LYS A 58 57.48 28.80 77.43
N SER A 59 58.48 27.94 77.63
CA SER A 59 58.98 26.98 76.63
C SER A 59 57.90 25.98 76.21
N ASP A 60 57.18 25.42 77.19
CA ASP A 60 56.08 24.49 77.01
C ASP A 60 54.93 25.17 76.23
N TYR A 61 54.62 26.43 76.53
CA TYR A 61 53.64 27.23 75.78
C TYR A 61 54.07 27.52 74.34
N THR A 62 55.35 27.87 74.09
CA THR A 62 55.84 28.04 72.72
C THR A 62 55.79 26.73 71.92
N GLN A 63 56.20 25.61 72.51
CA GLN A 63 56.15 24.30 71.85
C GLN A 63 54.70 23.87 71.54
N ASN A 64 53.76 24.04 72.48
CA ASN A 64 52.35 23.75 72.25
C ASN A 64 51.73 24.67 71.17
N ARG A 65 52.18 25.92 71.07
CA ARG A 65 51.79 26.83 69.99
C ARG A 65 52.34 26.37 68.63
N GLU A 66 53.62 26.00 68.57
CA GLU A 66 54.27 25.51 67.35
C GLU A 66 53.57 24.23 66.85
N MET A 67 53.31 23.26 67.74
CA MET A 67 52.55 22.05 67.40
C MET A 67 51.10 22.34 66.95
N LEU A 68 50.45 23.39 67.49
CA LEU A 68 49.13 23.81 67.02
C LEU A 68 49.21 24.45 65.63
N GLU A 69 50.25 25.22 65.33
CA GLU A 69 50.49 25.85 64.04
C GLU A 69 50.85 24.80 62.96
N GLU A 70 51.69 23.81 63.29
CA GLU A 70 51.94 22.62 62.46
C GLU A 70 50.66 21.82 62.19
N SER A 71 49.83 21.59 63.22
CA SER A 71 48.54 20.91 63.08
C SER A 71 47.58 21.68 62.18
N GLN A 72 47.51 23.01 62.29
CA GLN A 72 46.72 23.86 61.39
C GLN A 72 47.21 23.79 59.95
N GLN A 73 48.53 23.82 59.72
CA GLN A 73 49.12 23.67 58.39
C GLN A 73 48.85 22.27 57.79
N ALA A 74 48.95 21.21 58.58
CA ALA A 74 48.63 19.84 58.17
C ALA A 74 47.15 19.69 57.80
N ASN A 75 46.24 20.24 58.60
CA ASN A 75 44.81 20.23 58.32
C ASN A 75 44.48 21.01 57.03
N ALA A 76 45.05 22.20 56.82
CA ALA A 76 44.87 22.97 55.59
C ALA A 76 45.42 22.24 54.35
N ALA A 77 46.53 21.50 54.48
CA ALA A 77 47.07 20.67 53.41
C ALA A 77 46.15 19.47 53.08
N LEU A 78 45.57 18.83 54.10
CA LEU A 78 44.59 17.76 53.94
C LEU A 78 43.28 18.26 53.32
N GLU A 79 42.80 19.44 53.72
CA GLU A 79 41.61 20.09 53.13
C GLU A 79 41.83 20.42 51.66
N ALA A 80 43.00 20.99 51.30
CA ALA A 80 43.37 21.24 49.91
C ALA A 80 43.55 19.94 49.10
N GLN A 81 43.95 18.83 49.73
CA GLN A 81 44.00 17.51 49.08
C GLN A 81 42.60 16.90 48.90
N LEU A 82 41.72 17.05 49.89
CA LEU A 82 40.32 16.62 49.82
C LEU A 82 39.59 17.35 48.70
N GLU A 83 39.72 18.67 48.60
CA GLU A 83 39.09 19.47 47.55
C GLU A 83 39.59 19.06 46.15
N ARG A 84 40.91 18.87 45.97
CA ARG A 84 41.48 18.32 44.73
C ARG A 84 40.93 16.93 44.40
N SER A 85 40.67 16.09 45.40
CA SER A 85 40.07 14.77 45.20
C SER A 85 38.58 14.86 44.84
N SER A 86 37.83 15.76 45.48
CA SER A 86 36.43 16.10 45.18
C SER A 86 36.27 16.59 43.74
N MET A 87 37.07 17.56 43.31
CA MET A 87 37.10 18.05 41.93
C MET A 87 37.41 16.92 40.93
N LYS A 88 38.35 16.01 41.27
CA LYS A 88 38.68 14.86 40.43
C LYS A 88 37.53 13.86 40.33
N VAL A 89 36.87 13.52 41.45
CA VAL A 89 35.68 12.65 41.47
C VAL A 89 34.55 13.26 40.64
N GLY A 90 34.26 14.56 40.81
CA GLY A 90 33.26 15.26 40.01
C GLY A 90 33.59 15.32 38.51
N SER A 91 34.88 15.34 38.14
CA SER A 91 35.29 15.23 36.74
C SER A 91 35.10 13.82 36.17
N LEU A 92 35.38 12.78 36.96
CA LEU A 92 35.19 11.38 36.60
C LEU A 92 33.70 11.01 36.51
N GLU A 93 32.86 11.56 37.37
CA GLU A 93 31.40 11.38 37.29
C GLU A 93 30.80 12.03 36.03
N LYS A 94 31.26 13.25 35.67
CA LYS A 94 30.89 13.86 34.39
C LYS A 94 31.31 13.00 33.20
N GLN A 95 32.52 12.46 33.20
CA GLN A 95 32.98 11.53 32.16
C GLN A 95 32.17 10.24 32.13
N ARG A 96 31.86 9.62 33.28
CA ARG A 96 31.02 8.42 33.39
C ARG A 96 29.65 8.67 32.76
N ASN A 97 29.02 9.81 33.05
CA ASN A 97 27.70 10.15 32.53
C ASN A 97 27.77 10.39 31.01
N GLN A 98 28.76 11.15 30.51
CA GLN A 98 28.98 11.32 29.07
C GLN A 98 29.20 10.00 28.33
N ILE A 99 29.92 9.04 28.94
CA ILE A 99 30.11 7.70 28.38
C ILE A 99 28.80 6.90 28.40
N ALA A 100 27.99 7.00 29.46
CA ALA A 100 26.68 6.35 29.53
C ALA A 100 25.70 6.90 28.47
N ASP A 101 25.64 8.22 28.30
CA ASP A 101 24.83 8.88 27.27
C ASP A 101 25.27 8.47 25.86
N ALA A 102 26.58 8.45 25.59
CA ALA A 102 27.14 8.02 24.32
C ALA A 102 26.89 6.54 24.02
N LEU A 103 27.02 5.67 25.03
CA LEU A 103 26.69 4.25 24.92
C LEU A 103 25.21 4.06 24.60
N GLN A 104 24.30 4.71 25.35
CA GLN A 104 22.86 4.60 25.11
C GLN A 104 22.47 5.12 23.72
N TYR A 105 23.09 6.21 23.25
CA TYR A 105 22.91 6.71 21.90
C TYR A 105 23.39 5.72 20.83
N SER A 106 24.56 5.11 21.04
CA SER A 106 25.09 4.09 20.13
C SER A 106 24.22 2.82 20.09
N GLU A 107 23.65 2.42 21.22
CA GLU A 107 22.76 1.25 21.30
C GLU A 107 21.42 1.50 20.59
N ARG A 108 20.85 2.71 20.73
CA ARG A 108 19.65 3.10 19.96
C ARG A 108 19.94 3.07 18.46
N LYS A 109 21.03 3.70 18.01
CA LYS A 109 21.44 3.67 16.59
C LYS A 109 21.70 2.26 16.07
N TYR A 110 22.27 1.37 16.89
CA TYR A 110 22.46 -0.03 16.51
C TYR A 110 21.12 -0.74 16.32
N ARG A 111 20.16 -0.55 17.23
CA ARG A 111 18.80 -1.12 17.12
C ARG A 111 18.03 -0.54 15.91
N GLU A 112 18.16 0.76 15.65
CA GLU A 112 17.59 1.44 14.47
C GLU A 112 18.15 0.84 13.17
N ALA A 113 19.48 0.70 13.07
CA ALA A 113 20.14 0.08 11.91
C ALA A 113 19.79 -1.41 11.75
N GLN A 114 19.65 -2.16 12.85
CA GLN A 114 19.20 -3.55 12.82
C GLN A 114 17.76 -3.66 12.31
N GLN A 115 16.87 -2.77 12.73
CA GLN A 115 15.47 -2.73 12.27
C GLN A 115 15.38 -2.33 10.78
N GLN A 116 16.21 -1.39 10.32
CA GLN A 116 16.30 -1.03 8.90
C GLN A 116 16.82 -2.20 8.05
N LEU A 117 17.81 -2.95 8.54
CA LEU A 117 18.31 -4.14 7.87
C LEU A 117 17.24 -5.23 7.77
N GLU A 118 16.48 -5.47 8.83
CA GLU A 118 15.37 -6.43 8.85
C GLU A 118 14.24 -6.02 7.88
N GLN A 119 13.91 -4.73 7.82
CA GLN A 119 12.96 -4.18 6.83
C GLN A 119 13.46 -4.37 5.39
N SER A 120 14.74 -4.06 5.12
CA SER A 120 15.36 -4.24 3.81
C SER A 120 15.41 -5.72 3.39
N GLN A 121 15.62 -6.65 4.32
CA GLN A 121 15.54 -8.09 4.06
C GLN A 121 14.12 -8.53 3.73
N GLN A 122 13.09 -8.06 4.45
CA GLN A 122 11.69 -8.35 4.16
C GLN A 122 11.25 -7.77 2.80
N GLU A 123 11.71 -6.56 2.45
CA GLU A 123 11.47 -5.95 1.15
C GLU A 123 12.17 -6.71 0.02
N THR A 124 13.42 -7.14 0.22
CA THR A 124 14.16 -7.98 -0.74
C THR A 124 13.43 -9.29 -1.01
N LEU A 125 13.01 -10.02 0.05
CA LEU A 125 12.24 -11.26 -0.09
C LEU A 125 10.91 -11.05 -0.81
N ARG A 126 10.25 -9.91 -0.60
CA ARG A 126 9.02 -9.54 -1.32
C ARG A 126 9.30 -9.26 -2.80
N LEU A 127 10.39 -8.58 -3.12
CA LEU A 127 10.81 -8.31 -4.50
C LEU A 127 11.22 -9.60 -5.24
N GLU A 128 11.91 -10.53 -4.57
CA GLU A 128 12.22 -11.86 -5.11
C GLU A 128 10.94 -12.67 -5.40
N GLN A 129 9.95 -12.63 -4.50
CA GLN A 129 8.63 -13.25 -4.72
C GLN A 129 7.92 -12.63 -5.93
N GLN A 130 7.85 -11.30 -6.01
CA GLN A 130 7.24 -10.60 -7.15
C GLN A 130 7.98 -10.85 -8.46
N GLN A 131 9.31 -10.99 -8.44
CA GLN A 131 10.09 -11.37 -9.61
C GLN A 131 9.76 -12.80 -10.07
N ALA A 132 9.63 -13.75 -9.14
CA ALA A 132 9.24 -15.13 -9.45
C ALA A 132 7.80 -15.22 -10.00
N GLU A 133 6.87 -14.43 -9.45
CA GLU A 133 5.49 -14.30 -9.96
C GLU A 133 5.46 -13.72 -11.38
N GLN A 134 6.21 -12.63 -11.63
CA GLN A 134 6.33 -12.03 -12.96
C GLN A 134 6.99 -12.98 -13.96
N GLN A 135 8.04 -13.70 -13.57
CA GLN A 135 8.69 -14.66 -14.45
C GLN A 135 7.75 -15.82 -14.82
N LYS A 136 6.99 -16.36 -13.85
CA LYS A 136 5.96 -17.36 -14.11
C LYS A 136 4.84 -16.83 -15.02
N ALA A 137 4.45 -15.56 -14.89
CA ALA A 137 3.49 -14.93 -15.79
C ALA A 137 4.05 -14.81 -17.23
N VAL A 138 5.33 -14.45 -17.39
CA VAL A 138 6.01 -14.44 -18.70
C VAL A 138 6.10 -15.85 -19.30
N GLU A 139 6.42 -16.86 -18.50
CA GLU A 139 6.44 -18.27 -18.94
C GLU A 139 5.05 -18.74 -19.40
N ASN A 140 3.98 -18.35 -18.69
CA ASN A 140 2.60 -18.61 -19.12
C ASN A 140 2.26 -17.92 -20.45
N TYR A 141 2.60 -16.64 -20.62
CA TYR A 141 2.36 -15.91 -21.88
C TYR A 141 3.16 -16.51 -23.05
N VAL A 142 4.38 -16.98 -22.82
CA VAL A 142 5.18 -17.69 -23.84
C VAL A 142 4.52 -19.01 -24.25
N ALA A 143 3.97 -19.76 -23.28
CA ALA A 143 3.22 -20.99 -23.56
C ALA A 143 1.90 -20.72 -24.32
N GLU A 144 1.18 -19.64 -23.98
CA GLU A 144 -0.03 -19.21 -24.70
C GLU A 144 0.30 -18.78 -26.14
N ILE A 145 1.36 -17.99 -26.33
CA ILE A 145 1.84 -17.59 -27.67
C ILE A 145 2.22 -18.82 -28.50
N ALA A 146 2.89 -19.82 -27.92
CA ALA A 146 3.23 -21.07 -28.61
C ALA A 146 1.97 -21.87 -29.01
N GLY A 147 0.95 -21.93 -28.13
CA GLY A 147 -0.34 -22.55 -28.44
C GLY A 147 -1.11 -21.82 -29.55
N LEU A 148 -1.09 -20.48 -29.54
CA LEU A 148 -1.66 -19.66 -30.60
C LEU A 148 -0.91 -19.83 -31.93
N GLN A 149 0.42 -19.90 -31.92
CA GLN A 149 1.25 -20.19 -33.10
C GLN A 149 0.91 -21.55 -33.70
N ALA A 150 0.82 -22.62 -32.90
CA ALA A 150 0.40 -23.92 -33.37
C ALA A 150 -1.03 -23.91 -33.96
N SER A 151 -1.97 -23.17 -33.34
CA SER A 151 -3.33 -23.00 -33.88
C SER A 151 -3.36 -22.21 -35.20
N ILE A 152 -2.45 -21.25 -35.39
CA ILE A 152 -2.28 -20.52 -36.65
C ILE A 152 -1.70 -21.45 -37.71
N GLU A 153 -0.63 -22.19 -37.41
CA GLU A 153 -0.03 -23.15 -38.36
C GLU A 153 -1.03 -24.23 -38.82
N ASP A 154 -1.90 -24.74 -37.93
CA ASP A 154 -2.92 -25.72 -38.32
C ASP A 154 -4.06 -25.09 -39.15
N LYS A 155 -4.38 -23.81 -38.94
CA LYS A 155 -5.29 -23.06 -39.81
C LYS A 155 -4.66 -22.78 -41.17
N ASP A 156 -3.38 -22.45 -41.24
CA ASP A 156 -2.66 -22.25 -42.50
C ASP A 156 -2.55 -23.55 -43.30
N LYS A 157 -2.34 -24.71 -42.64
CA LYS A 157 -2.48 -26.04 -43.27
C LYS A 157 -3.89 -26.23 -43.86
N GLN A 158 -4.94 -25.96 -43.09
CA GLN A 158 -6.33 -26.07 -43.57
C GLN A 158 -6.65 -25.12 -44.73
N ILE A 159 -6.13 -23.89 -44.72
CA ILE A 159 -6.25 -22.92 -45.82
C ILE A 159 -5.49 -23.43 -47.06
N GLY A 160 -4.33 -24.06 -46.88
CA GLY A 160 -3.60 -24.76 -47.94
C GLY A 160 -4.40 -25.91 -48.57
N ASP A 161 -4.98 -26.79 -47.74
CA ASP A 161 -5.82 -27.91 -48.19
C ASP A 161 -7.07 -27.42 -48.94
N VAL A 162 -7.77 -26.41 -48.41
CA VAL A 162 -8.92 -25.79 -49.07
C VAL A 162 -8.51 -25.13 -50.38
N SER A 163 -7.35 -24.47 -50.45
CA SER A 163 -6.81 -23.91 -51.69
C SER A 163 -6.50 -24.99 -52.72
N GLY A 164 -5.97 -26.14 -52.28
CA GLY A 164 -5.75 -27.32 -53.12
C GLY A 164 -7.06 -27.92 -53.65
N GLN A 165 -8.10 -28.00 -52.81
CA GLN A 165 -9.44 -28.42 -53.22
C GLN A 165 -10.06 -27.46 -54.24
N ILE A 166 -9.91 -26.14 -54.04
CA ILE A 166 -10.36 -25.12 -55.00
C ILE A 166 -9.64 -25.28 -56.35
N ALA A 167 -8.32 -25.47 -56.36
CA ALA A 167 -7.56 -25.71 -57.58
C ALA A 167 -8.00 -27.01 -58.31
N ALA A 168 -8.26 -28.08 -57.55
CA ALA A 168 -8.79 -29.33 -58.10
C ALA A 168 -10.19 -29.15 -58.72
N LEU A 169 -11.09 -28.43 -58.04
CA LEU A 169 -12.43 -28.11 -58.55
C LEU A 169 -12.39 -27.19 -59.77
N GLN A 170 -11.47 -26.22 -59.83
CA GLN A 170 -11.25 -25.39 -61.03
C GLN A 170 -10.76 -26.23 -62.22
N SER A 171 -9.87 -27.20 -62.00
CA SER A 171 -9.42 -28.14 -63.03
C SER A 171 -10.55 -29.06 -63.53
N GLN A 172 -11.38 -29.57 -62.61
CA GLN A 172 -12.60 -30.34 -62.95
C GLN A 172 -13.62 -29.50 -63.72
N LEU A 173 -13.84 -28.24 -63.33
CA LEU A 173 -14.73 -27.32 -64.05
C LEU A 173 -14.22 -27.00 -65.45
N THR A 174 -12.90 -26.82 -65.61
CA THR A 174 -12.27 -26.53 -66.91
C THR A 174 -12.39 -27.73 -67.85
N SER A 175 -12.04 -28.93 -67.39
CA SER A 175 -12.18 -30.17 -68.18
C SER A 175 -13.64 -30.54 -68.48
N SER A 176 -14.58 -30.23 -67.56
CA SER A 176 -16.02 -30.33 -67.81
C SER A 176 -16.52 -29.32 -68.86
N SER A 177 -15.98 -28.10 -68.88
CA SER A 177 -16.25 -27.11 -69.92
C SER A 177 -15.74 -27.59 -71.28
N GLU A 178 -14.50 -28.07 -71.37
CA GLU A 178 -13.96 -28.67 -72.60
C GLU A 178 -14.80 -29.86 -73.09
N ALA A 179 -15.23 -30.74 -72.20
CA ALA A 179 -16.11 -31.87 -72.54
C ALA A 179 -17.46 -31.38 -73.06
N SER A 180 -18.01 -30.32 -72.47
CA SER A 180 -19.26 -29.67 -72.90
C SER A 180 -19.12 -29.00 -74.27
N GLU A 181 -17.98 -28.41 -74.59
CA GLU A 181 -17.69 -27.85 -75.92
C GLU A 181 -17.52 -28.94 -76.97
N LYS A 182 -16.77 -30.01 -76.67
CA LYS A 182 -16.63 -31.19 -77.54
C LYS A 182 -18.01 -31.85 -77.81
N LEU A 183 -18.89 -31.92 -76.83
CA LEU A 183 -20.28 -32.38 -77.00
C LEU A 183 -21.12 -31.42 -77.87
N ARG A 184 -20.98 -30.10 -77.71
CA ARG A 184 -21.64 -29.11 -78.59
C ARG A 184 -21.17 -29.23 -80.04
N GLU A 185 -19.87 -29.43 -80.27
CA GLU A 185 -19.31 -29.64 -81.60
C GLU A 185 -19.80 -30.96 -82.23
N GLN A 186 -19.82 -32.05 -81.47
CA GLN A 186 -20.39 -33.33 -81.91
C GLN A 186 -21.88 -33.20 -82.27
N LEU A 187 -22.68 -32.50 -81.46
CA LEU A 187 -24.09 -32.24 -81.77
C LEU A 187 -24.27 -31.36 -83.01
N ALA A 188 -23.40 -30.35 -83.22
CA ALA A 188 -23.43 -29.52 -84.43
C ALA A 188 -23.08 -30.34 -85.68
N ASN A 189 -22.12 -31.26 -85.58
CA ASN A 189 -21.73 -32.13 -86.69
C ASN A 189 -22.76 -33.23 -86.97
N GLN A 190 -23.41 -33.80 -85.94
CA GLN A 190 -24.58 -34.69 -86.12
C GLN A 190 -25.76 -33.96 -86.79
N ARG A 191 -26.04 -32.71 -86.43
CA ARG A 191 -27.08 -31.91 -87.08
C ARG A 191 -26.79 -31.71 -88.57
N LYS A 192 -25.58 -31.26 -88.94
CA LYS A 192 -25.16 -31.14 -90.34
C LYS A 192 -25.30 -32.47 -91.10
N ALA A 193 -24.88 -33.58 -90.51
CA ALA A 193 -25.03 -34.90 -91.13
C ALA A 193 -26.51 -35.30 -91.31
N SER A 194 -27.38 -34.96 -90.36
CA SER A 194 -28.83 -35.20 -90.49
C SER A 194 -29.51 -34.29 -91.52
N GLU A 195 -29.07 -33.04 -91.65
CA GLU A 195 -29.52 -32.10 -92.68
C GLU A 195 -29.10 -32.58 -94.09
N GLN A 196 -27.86 -33.05 -94.23
CA GLN A 196 -27.36 -33.66 -95.47
C GLN A 196 -28.15 -34.93 -95.83
N ALA A 197 -28.37 -35.83 -94.88
CA ALA A 197 -29.18 -37.03 -95.10
C ALA A 197 -30.66 -36.70 -95.44
N GLU A 198 -31.22 -35.60 -94.91
CA GLU A 198 -32.56 -35.15 -95.31
C GLU A 198 -32.59 -34.57 -96.73
N LEU A 199 -31.54 -33.84 -97.14
CA LEU A 199 -31.38 -33.34 -98.51
C LEU A 199 -31.25 -34.50 -99.51
N GLU A 200 -30.35 -35.45 -99.25
CA GLU A 200 -30.20 -36.67 -100.07
C GLU A 200 -31.52 -37.46 -100.16
N ARG A 201 -32.25 -37.58 -99.05
CA ARG A 201 -33.58 -38.22 -99.04
C ARG A 201 -34.61 -37.45 -99.88
N ARG A 202 -34.59 -36.12 -99.86
CA ARG A 202 -35.49 -35.28 -100.69
C ARG A 202 -35.14 -35.38 -102.17
N GLU A 203 -33.86 -35.40 -102.53
CA GLU A 203 -33.42 -35.63 -103.91
C GLU A 203 -33.81 -37.03 -104.42
N LEU A 204 -33.59 -38.06 -103.61
CA LEU A 204 -34.06 -39.43 -103.90
C LEU A 204 -35.58 -39.49 -104.04
N ALA A 205 -36.35 -38.80 -103.19
CA ALA A 205 -37.81 -38.76 -103.29
C ALA A 205 -38.28 -38.11 -104.60
N MET A 206 -37.66 -37.01 -105.04
CA MET A 206 -37.97 -36.40 -106.34
C MET A 206 -37.54 -37.29 -107.52
N ALA A 207 -36.41 -38.00 -107.41
CA ALA A 207 -35.98 -38.97 -108.41
C ALA A 207 -36.98 -40.15 -108.52
N TYR A 208 -37.47 -40.67 -107.39
CA TYR A 208 -38.54 -41.68 -107.36
C TYR A 208 -39.83 -41.17 -107.98
N GLN A 209 -40.27 -39.95 -107.63
CA GLN A 209 -41.48 -39.35 -108.21
C GLN A 209 -41.35 -39.18 -109.73
N LYS A 210 -40.17 -38.78 -110.23
CA LYS A 210 -39.89 -38.69 -111.67
C LYS A 210 -39.91 -40.07 -112.34
N MET A 211 -39.27 -41.08 -111.76
CA MET A 211 -39.31 -42.45 -112.29
C MET A 211 -40.73 -43.03 -112.29
N GLN A 212 -41.54 -42.71 -111.28
CA GLN A 212 -42.96 -43.10 -111.25
C GLN A 212 -43.73 -42.41 -112.38
N ALA A 213 -43.54 -41.10 -112.61
CA ALA A 213 -44.19 -40.40 -113.72
C ALA A 213 -43.75 -40.94 -115.10
N GLU A 214 -42.47 -41.32 -115.25
CA GLU A 214 -41.97 -42.00 -116.46
C GLU A 214 -42.55 -43.43 -116.61
N ALA A 215 -42.81 -44.14 -115.50
CA ALA A 215 -43.44 -45.46 -115.50
C ALA A 215 -44.95 -45.36 -115.82
N GLU A 216 -45.68 -44.41 -115.26
CA GLU A 216 -47.08 -44.11 -115.60
C GLU A 216 -47.21 -43.66 -117.06
N GLY A 217 -46.26 -42.87 -117.58
CA GLY A 217 -46.19 -42.51 -119.00
C GLY A 217 -46.00 -43.74 -119.90
N LYS A 218 -45.13 -44.68 -119.50
CA LYS A 218 -44.94 -45.97 -120.21
C LYS A 218 -46.17 -46.88 -120.10
N ALA A 219 -46.85 -46.91 -118.95
CA ALA A 219 -48.09 -47.65 -118.76
C ALA A 219 -49.18 -47.15 -119.72
N ARG A 220 -49.44 -45.84 -119.76
CA ARG A 220 -50.39 -45.24 -120.72
C ARG A 220 -50.01 -45.49 -122.19
N HIS A 221 -48.73 -45.69 -122.49
CA HIS A 221 -48.27 -46.06 -123.83
C HIS A 221 -48.51 -47.55 -124.13
N ILE A 222 -48.43 -48.43 -123.12
CA ILE A 222 -48.87 -49.83 -123.22
C ILE A 222 -50.38 -49.92 -123.38
N ASP A 223 -51.17 -49.16 -122.61
CA ASP A 223 -52.63 -49.08 -122.74
C ASP A 223 -53.03 -48.62 -124.16
N HIS A 224 -52.33 -47.63 -124.71
CA HIS A 224 -52.54 -47.17 -126.09
C HIS A 224 -52.23 -48.27 -127.13
N LEU A 225 -51.13 -49.01 -126.97
CA LEU A 225 -50.77 -50.13 -127.85
C LEU A 225 -51.74 -51.33 -127.71
N GLN A 226 -52.31 -51.54 -126.52
CA GLN A 226 -53.37 -52.52 -126.30
C GLN A 226 -54.66 -52.09 -127.01
N HIS A 227 -55.04 -50.82 -126.94
CA HIS A 227 -56.21 -50.31 -127.68
C HIS A 227 -56.01 -50.36 -129.20
N GLU A 228 -54.79 -50.20 -129.71
CA GLU A 228 -54.48 -50.44 -131.13
C GLU A 228 -54.59 -51.92 -131.51
N MET A 229 -54.26 -52.86 -130.62
CA MET A 229 -54.55 -54.29 -130.82
C MET A 229 -56.06 -54.58 -130.80
N GLU A 230 -56.82 -54.03 -129.85
CA GLU A 230 -58.29 -54.18 -129.79
C GLU A 230 -58.95 -53.67 -131.08
N MET A 231 -58.49 -52.55 -131.64
CA MET A 231 -58.98 -52.02 -132.92
C MET A 231 -58.66 -52.93 -134.12
N LEU A 232 -57.53 -53.63 -134.10
CA LEU A 232 -57.20 -54.65 -135.11
C LEU A 232 -58.04 -55.92 -134.93
N GLU A 233 -58.33 -56.32 -133.68
CA GLU A 233 -59.16 -57.48 -133.35
C GLU A 233 -60.66 -57.21 -133.62
N ALA A 234 -61.12 -55.97 -133.48
CA ALA A 234 -62.42 -55.50 -133.92
C ALA A 234 -62.58 -55.59 -135.46
N MET A 235 -61.56 -55.20 -136.24
CA MET A 235 -61.60 -55.38 -137.70
C MET A 235 -61.48 -56.85 -138.13
N SER A 236 -60.86 -57.72 -137.32
CA SER A 236 -60.81 -59.18 -137.54
C SER A 236 -62.16 -59.86 -137.28
N SER A 237 -62.91 -59.41 -136.26
CA SER A 237 -64.21 -60.00 -135.89
C SER A 237 -65.36 -59.63 -136.84
N GLN A 238 -65.20 -58.57 -137.67
CA GLN A 238 -66.19 -58.15 -138.67
C GLN A 238 -66.37 -59.13 -139.86
N GLN A 239 -65.70 -60.29 -139.88
CA GLN A 239 -65.92 -61.37 -140.87
C GLN A 239 -66.58 -62.65 -140.30
N LYS A 240 -67.11 -62.63 -139.06
CA LYS A 240 -67.63 -63.85 -138.41
C LYS A 240 -69.05 -63.74 -137.82
N GLY A 241 -69.86 -62.82 -138.35
CA GLY A 241 -71.19 -62.48 -137.82
C GLY A 241 -72.41 -63.25 -138.38
N ASP A 242 -72.30 -63.92 -139.53
CA ASP A 242 -73.45 -64.52 -140.25
C ASP A 242 -73.86 -65.93 -139.77
N MET A 243 -73.80 -66.20 -138.46
CA MET A 243 -74.40 -67.43 -137.89
C MET A 243 -75.11 -67.19 -136.54
N GLN A 244 -76.25 -66.51 -136.63
CA GLN A 244 -77.46 -66.75 -135.82
C GLN A 244 -77.30 -66.51 -134.31
N ALA A 245 -77.61 -65.31 -133.78
CA ALA A 245 -78.96 -64.71 -133.79
C ALA A 245 -80.09 -65.62 -133.26
N HIS A 246 -79.79 -66.55 -132.33
CA HIS A 246 -80.80 -67.44 -131.75
C HIS A 246 -80.84 -67.49 -130.20
N ALA A 247 -80.08 -66.62 -129.52
CA ALA A 247 -79.99 -66.55 -128.05
C ALA A 247 -80.56 -65.26 -127.41
N GLU A 248 -81.14 -64.34 -128.19
CA GLU A 248 -81.70 -63.06 -127.69
C GLU A 248 -82.96 -63.20 -126.82
N GLN A 249 -83.47 -64.42 -126.60
CA GLN A 249 -84.80 -64.65 -126.03
C GLN A 249 -84.83 -64.78 -124.48
N LEU A 250 -83.73 -64.52 -123.78
CA LEU A 250 -83.64 -64.58 -122.30
C LEU A 250 -83.25 -63.26 -121.61
N ALA A 251 -83.23 -62.15 -122.36
CA ALA A 251 -82.77 -60.83 -121.88
C ALA A 251 -83.91 -59.82 -121.67
N LYS A 252 -85.10 -60.22 -121.13
CA LYS A 252 -86.28 -59.32 -121.16
C LYS A 252 -87.31 -59.31 -120.02
N GLU A 253 -87.19 -60.11 -118.94
CA GLU A 253 -88.25 -60.18 -117.91
C GLU A 253 -87.83 -59.96 -116.43
N LEU A 254 -86.53 -59.81 -116.10
CA LEU A 254 -86.10 -59.65 -114.69
C LEU A 254 -85.33 -58.35 -114.36
N GLU A 255 -85.23 -57.41 -115.29
CA GLU A 255 -84.56 -56.12 -115.07
C GLU A 255 -85.45 -55.08 -114.34
N THR A 256 -86.77 -55.18 -114.48
CA THR A 256 -87.74 -54.11 -114.14
C THR A 256 -88.36 -54.17 -112.74
N LYS A 257 -87.79 -54.97 -111.80
CA LYS A 257 -88.41 -55.18 -110.46
C LYS A 257 -87.55 -54.92 -109.23
N GLN A 258 -86.23 -54.74 -109.34
CA GLN A 258 -85.35 -54.71 -108.15
C GLN A 258 -84.64 -53.37 -107.90
N SER A 259 -84.72 -52.41 -108.82
CA SER A 259 -84.14 -51.06 -108.70
C SER A 259 -84.87 -50.13 -107.70
N GLN A 260 -86.08 -50.48 -107.26
CA GLN A 260 -86.87 -49.66 -106.33
C GLN A 260 -86.56 -49.90 -104.83
N LEU A 261 -85.60 -50.76 -104.49
CA LEU A 261 -85.30 -51.15 -103.11
C LEU A 261 -84.09 -50.45 -102.46
N GLN A 262 -83.32 -49.64 -103.20
CA GLN A 262 -82.06 -49.05 -102.70
C GLN A 262 -82.19 -47.62 -102.15
N SER A 263 -83.23 -46.85 -102.52
CA SER A 263 -83.32 -45.42 -102.18
C SER A 263 -83.66 -45.12 -100.72
N THR A 264 -84.14 -46.10 -99.95
CA THR A 264 -84.52 -45.95 -98.53
C THR A 264 -83.40 -46.38 -97.57
N GLN A 265 -82.29 -46.94 -98.07
CA GLN A 265 -81.27 -47.57 -97.23
C GLN A 265 -80.13 -46.62 -96.83
N THR A 266 -79.93 -45.51 -97.54
CA THR A 266 -78.93 -44.47 -97.23
C THR A 266 -79.38 -43.48 -96.15
N ALA A 267 -80.66 -43.10 -96.12
CA ALA A 267 -81.21 -42.07 -95.22
C ALA A 267 -81.17 -42.41 -93.71
N LEU A 268 -80.76 -43.63 -93.34
CA LEU A 268 -80.59 -44.07 -91.95
C LEU A 268 -79.13 -44.11 -91.46
N ALA A 269 -78.15 -43.84 -92.34
CA ALA A 269 -76.74 -43.81 -91.98
C ALA A 269 -76.30 -42.45 -91.38
N GLU A 270 -76.67 -41.36 -92.05
CA GLU A 270 -76.22 -39.99 -91.72
C GLU A 270 -76.64 -39.57 -90.29
N ILE A 271 -77.84 -39.96 -89.85
CA ILE A 271 -78.38 -39.64 -88.52
C ILE A 271 -77.57 -40.28 -87.38
N LYS A 272 -76.88 -41.41 -87.62
CA LYS A 272 -75.96 -41.98 -86.61
C LYS A 272 -74.64 -41.23 -86.54
N GLN A 273 -74.07 -40.89 -87.70
CA GLN A 273 -72.76 -40.26 -87.77
C GLN A 273 -72.76 -38.85 -87.13
N GLN A 274 -73.87 -38.11 -87.27
CA GLN A 274 -74.05 -36.82 -86.60
C GLN A 274 -74.08 -36.96 -85.06
N ALA A 275 -74.72 -38.01 -84.53
CA ALA A 275 -74.84 -38.24 -83.10
C ALA A 275 -73.52 -38.67 -82.42
N GLU A 276 -72.58 -39.25 -83.17
CA GLU A 276 -71.26 -39.61 -82.65
C GLU A 276 -70.28 -38.41 -82.66
N LEU A 277 -70.43 -37.46 -83.60
CA LEU A 277 -69.73 -36.17 -83.56
C LEU A 277 -70.16 -35.33 -82.36
N ASP A 278 -71.47 -35.13 -82.15
CA ASP A 278 -72.04 -34.43 -80.98
C ASP A 278 -71.55 -35.01 -79.63
N LYS A 279 -71.29 -36.33 -79.60
CA LYS A 279 -70.78 -37.04 -78.43
C LYS A 279 -69.28 -36.81 -78.22
N GLN A 280 -68.50 -36.74 -79.30
CA GLN A 280 -67.07 -36.43 -79.24
C GLN A 280 -66.83 -34.96 -78.86
N GLU A 281 -67.61 -34.01 -79.40
CA GLU A 281 -67.50 -32.60 -78.99
C GLU A 281 -67.83 -32.39 -77.51
N LYS A 282 -68.87 -33.06 -76.99
CA LYS A 282 -69.18 -32.99 -75.54
C LYS A 282 -68.12 -33.63 -74.66
N ALA A 283 -67.48 -34.71 -75.10
CA ALA A 283 -66.32 -35.28 -74.40
C ALA A 283 -65.14 -34.29 -74.38
N ALA A 284 -64.80 -33.70 -75.52
CA ALA A 284 -63.74 -32.69 -75.62
C ALA A 284 -64.04 -31.42 -74.79
N GLN A 285 -65.30 -31.00 -74.70
CA GLN A 285 -65.72 -29.90 -73.82
C GLN A 285 -65.58 -30.27 -72.33
N GLN A 286 -65.87 -31.53 -71.93
CA GLN A 286 -65.63 -31.98 -70.56
C GLN A 286 -64.14 -32.10 -70.23
N GLU A 287 -63.31 -32.62 -71.12
CA GLU A 287 -61.84 -32.62 -70.94
C GLU A 287 -61.29 -31.20 -70.82
N ARG A 288 -61.78 -30.26 -71.65
CA ARG A 288 -61.33 -28.86 -71.61
C ARG A 288 -61.79 -28.13 -70.36
N LEU A 289 -62.95 -28.46 -69.80
CA LEU A 289 -63.38 -27.97 -68.48
C LEU A 289 -62.53 -28.57 -67.34
N ALA A 290 -62.18 -29.85 -67.41
CA ALA A 290 -61.28 -30.49 -66.44
C ALA A 290 -59.85 -29.92 -66.51
N GLN A 291 -59.36 -29.62 -67.71
CA GLN A 291 -58.09 -28.91 -67.93
C GLN A 291 -58.14 -27.51 -67.31
N LEU A 292 -59.18 -26.72 -67.58
CA LEU A 292 -59.35 -25.39 -66.97
C LEU A 292 -59.50 -25.44 -65.44
N GLN A 293 -60.14 -26.49 -64.87
CA GLN A 293 -60.20 -26.68 -63.42
C GLN A 293 -58.83 -27.03 -62.83
N ASN A 294 -58.04 -27.89 -63.48
CA ASN A 294 -56.66 -28.17 -63.07
C ASN A 294 -55.76 -26.94 -63.23
N GLU A 295 -55.88 -26.16 -64.31
CA GLU A 295 -55.13 -24.92 -64.51
C GLU A 295 -55.46 -23.87 -63.44
N LEU A 296 -56.74 -23.74 -63.04
CA LEU A 296 -57.15 -22.88 -61.93
C LEU A 296 -56.56 -23.37 -60.60
N ALA A 297 -56.61 -24.68 -60.30
CA ALA A 297 -56.00 -25.25 -59.10
C ALA A 297 -54.46 -25.04 -59.10
N ASP A 298 -53.79 -25.20 -60.24
CA ASP A 298 -52.36 -24.92 -60.39
C ASP A 298 -52.04 -23.43 -60.20
N ILE A 299 -52.91 -22.52 -60.65
CA ILE A 299 -52.78 -21.07 -60.42
C ILE A 299 -52.99 -20.73 -58.93
N GLU A 300 -53.98 -21.34 -58.25
CA GLU A 300 -54.19 -21.17 -56.82
C GLU A 300 -53.00 -21.70 -56.00
N ASN A 301 -52.50 -22.90 -56.32
CA ASN A 301 -51.29 -23.49 -55.73
C ASN A 301 -50.05 -22.60 -55.95
N ARG A 302 -49.83 -22.10 -57.17
CA ARG A 302 -48.73 -21.16 -57.46
C ARG A 302 -48.91 -19.82 -56.76
N SER A 303 -50.14 -19.34 -56.55
CA SER A 303 -50.42 -18.09 -55.83
C SER A 303 -50.13 -18.21 -54.33
N THR A 304 -50.45 -19.36 -53.73
CA THR A 304 -50.16 -19.64 -52.31
C THR A 304 -48.68 -19.94 -52.09
N GLU A 305 -48.01 -20.62 -53.03
CA GLU A 305 -46.55 -20.79 -53.02
C GLU A 305 -45.81 -19.44 -53.18
N LEU A 306 -46.32 -18.52 -54.02
CA LEU A 306 -45.78 -17.16 -54.14
C LEU A 306 -46.03 -16.33 -52.87
N GLN A 307 -47.19 -16.45 -52.23
CA GLN A 307 -47.44 -15.81 -50.92
C GLN A 307 -46.52 -16.37 -49.82
N SER A 308 -46.27 -17.67 -49.79
CA SER A 308 -45.28 -18.29 -48.88
C SER A 308 -43.88 -17.72 -49.13
N LYS A 309 -43.43 -17.66 -50.39
CA LYS A 309 -42.10 -17.14 -50.74
C LYS A 309 -41.94 -15.64 -50.45
N VAL A 310 -43.00 -14.85 -50.58
CA VAL A 310 -43.00 -13.43 -50.17
C VAL A 310 -42.97 -13.32 -48.64
N ALA A 311 -43.77 -14.10 -47.91
CA ALA A 311 -43.77 -14.09 -46.45
C ALA A 311 -42.41 -14.54 -45.87
N GLU A 312 -41.77 -15.56 -46.46
CA GLU A 312 -40.40 -15.97 -46.12
C GLU A 312 -39.37 -14.89 -46.44
N ALA A 313 -39.46 -14.22 -47.59
CA ALA A 313 -38.55 -13.14 -47.95
C ALA A 313 -38.67 -11.94 -46.99
N ASP A 314 -39.89 -11.57 -46.59
CA ASP A 314 -40.11 -10.49 -45.63
C ASP A 314 -39.77 -10.89 -44.18
N ALA A 315 -39.89 -12.17 -43.83
CA ALA A 315 -39.37 -12.70 -42.56
C ALA A 315 -37.82 -12.64 -42.53
N ARG A 316 -37.15 -13.03 -43.62
CA ARG A 316 -35.69 -12.93 -43.75
C ARG A 316 -35.23 -11.47 -43.68
N ARG A 317 -35.86 -10.55 -44.41
CA ARG A 317 -35.57 -9.10 -44.35
C ARG A 317 -35.71 -8.51 -42.95
N LYS A 318 -36.70 -8.97 -42.17
CA LYS A 318 -36.87 -8.54 -40.76
C LYS A 318 -35.75 -9.08 -39.88
N ALA A 319 -35.43 -10.37 -39.98
CA ALA A 319 -34.32 -10.97 -39.25
C ALA A 319 -32.96 -10.34 -39.63
N GLU A 320 -32.75 -10.02 -40.91
CA GLU A 320 -31.59 -9.27 -41.40
C GLU A 320 -31.54 -7.85 -40.79
N HIS A 321 -32.65 -7.11 -40.77
CA HIS A 321 -32.72 -5.79 -40.15
C HIS A 321 -32.49 -5.82 -38.64
N GLU A 322 -33.08 -6.78 -37.92
CA GLU A 322 -32.89 -6.96 -36.47
C GLU A 322 -31.45 -7.35 -36.15
N ALA A 323 -30.85 -8.26 -36.91
CA ALA A 323 -29.43 -8.62 -36.78
C ALA A 323 -28.51 -7.43 -37.08
N LEU A 324 -28.81 -6.60 -38.09
CA LEU A 324 -28.03 -5.41 -38.42
C LEU A 324 -28.17 -4.32 -37.34
N GLN A 325 -29.36 -4.17 -36.74
CA GLN A 325 -29.58 -3.29 -35.60
C GLN A 325 -28.83 -3.76 -34.35
N GLN A 326 -28.86 -5.06 -34.03
CA GLN A 326 -28.09 -5.65 -32.93
C GLN A 326 -26.58 -5.53 -33.18
N ALA A 327 -26.10 -5.76 -34.40
CA ALA A 327 -24.70 -5.60 -34.77
C ALA A 327 -24.23 -4.13 -34.66
N LEU A 328 -25.08 -3.16 -35.02
CA LEU A 328 -24.79 -1.74 -34.82
C LEU A 328 -24.73 -1.38 -33.32
N GLN A 329 -25.66 -1.88 -32.51
CA GLN A 329 -25.63 -1.67 -31.06
C GLN A 329 -24.39 -2.31 -30.41
N ALA A 330 -24.02 -3.54 -30.82
CA ALA A 330 -22.82 -4.21 -30.37
C ALA A 330 -21.55 -3.44 -30.76
N LYS A 331 -21.45 -2.97 -32.01
CA LYS A 331 -20.31 -2.15 -32.47
C LYS A 331 -20.26 -0.77 -31.79
N GLN A 332 -21.40 -0.20 -31.41
CA GLN A 332 -21.45 1.04 -30.65
C GLN A 332 -21.01 0.84 -29.18
N ALA A 333 -21.35 -0.31 -28.58
CA ALA A 333 -20.85 -0.70 -27.26
C ALA A 333 -19.34 -1.04 -27.28
N GLU A 334 -18.87 -1.79 -28.28
CA GLU A 334 -17.43 -2.02 -28.51
C GLU A 334 -16.67 -0.70 -28.64
N LEU A 335 -17.19 0.26 -29.42
CA LEU A 335 -16.56 1.57 -29.57
C LEU A 335 -16.45 2.30 -28.21
N GLN A 336 -17.54 2.37 -27.43
CA GLN A 336 -17.51 2.97 -26.09
C GLN A 336 -16.53 2.26 -25.15
N GLN A 337 -16.46 0.92 -25.20
CA GLN A 337 -15.50 0.15 -24.43
C GLN A 337 -14.05 0.43 -24.88
N THR A 338 -13.78 0.56 -26.18
CA THR A 338 -12.45 0.95 -26.67
C THR A 338 -12.09 2.41 -26.33
N GLU A 339 -13.06 3.33 -26.28
CA GLU A 339 -12.83 4.69 -25.81
C GLU A 339 -12.51 4.74 -24.30
N GLN A 340 -13.20 3.93 -23.48
CA GLN A 340 -12.86 3.76 -22.06
C GLN A 340 -11.44 3.18 -21.89
N ILE A 341 -11.14 2.03 -22.51
CA ILE A 341 -9.82 1.39 -22.46
C ILE A 341 -8.71 2.35 -22.96
N LEU A 342 -8.98 3.13 -24.01
CA LEU A 342 -8.01 4.10 -24.54
C LEU A 342 -7.89 5.37 -23.68
N SER A 343 -8.87 5.67 -22.82
CA SER A 343 -8.77 6.70 -21.77
C SER A 343 -8.00 6.20 -20.54
N GLU A 344 -8.22 4.95 -20.13
CA GLU A 344 -7.52 4.27 -19.03
C GLU A 344 -6.04 4.07 -19.39
N ALA A 345 -5.75 3.58 -20.61
CA ALA A 345 -4.39 3.45 -21.13
C ALA A 345 -3.65 4.79 -21.20
N LYS A 346 -4.34 5.92 -21.48
CA LYS A 346 -3.74 7.26 -21.40
C LYS A 346 -3.37 7.63 -19.97
N GLN A 347 -4.28 7.41 -19.01
CA GLN A 347 -4.00 7.66 -17.59
C GLN A 347 -2.85 6.78 -17.07
N GLN A 348 -2.81 5.50 -17.45
CA GLN A 348 -1.71 4.58 -17.15
C GLN A 348 -0.39 5.06 -17.80
N THR A 349 -0.42 5.55 -19.04
CA THR A 349 0.78 6.10 -19.72
C THR A 349 1.29 7.36 -19.00
N GLU A 350 0.41 8.23 -18.49
CA GLU A 350 0.82 9.39 -17.70
C GLU A 350 1.32 9.01 -16.29
N ALA A 351 0.73 7.99 -15.65
CA ALA A 351 1.22 7.43 -14.40
C ALA A 351 2.62 6.80 -14.58
N GLU A 352 2.82 5.98 -15.62
CA GLU A 352 4.14 5.44 -15.99
C GLU A 352 5.16 6.55 -16.25
N LYS A 353 4.76 7.65 -16.89
CA LYS A 353 5.64 8.78 -17.17
C LYS A 353 6.05 9.51 -15.90
N GLN A 354 5.14 9.65 -14.92
CA GLN A 354 5.45 10.19 -13.60
C GLN A 354 6.36 9.24 -12.80
N GLU A 355 6.12 7.92 -12.88
CA GLU A 355 6.95 6.95 -12.17
C GLU A 355 8.34 6.79 -12.79
N LYS A 356 8.47 6.84 -14.11
CA LYS A 356 9.77 6.94 -14.81
C LYS A 356 10.52 8.23 -14.44
N ALA A 357 9.82 9.35 -14.23
CA ALA A 357 10.44 10.57 -13.71
C ALA A 357 10.89 10.45 -12.24
N ARG A 358 10.14 9.74 -11.39
CA ARG A 358 10.56 9.39 -10.02
C ARG A 358 11.77 8.47 -10.02
N GLN A 359 11.77 7.42 -10.84
CA GLN A 359 12.90 6.50 -11.00
C GLN A 359 14.16 7.23 -11.49
N GLN A 360 14.04 8.20 -12.42
CA GLN A 360 15.14 9.06 -12.82
C GLN A 360 15.64 9.98 -11.68
N ALA A 361 14.74 10.52 -10.85
CA ALA A 361 15.13 11.32 -9.68
C ALA A 361 15.80 10.47 -8.57
N ILE A 362 15.35 9.22 -8.38
CA ILE A 362 15.99 8.25 -7.48
C ILE A 362 17.37 7.85 -8.02
N PHE A 363 17.49 7.58 -9.32
CA PHE A 363 18.78 7.26 -9.94
C PHE A 363 19.77 8.42 -9.86
N ALA A 364 19.31 9.66 -10.04
CA ALA A 364 20.14 10.86 -9.86
C ALA A 364 20.65 10.98 -8.41
N LYS A 365 19.78 10.75 -7.41
CA LYS A 365 20.18 10.71 -5.99
C LYS A 365 21.17 9.58 -5.69
N LEU A 366 20.92 8.36 -6.17
CA LEU A 366 21.84 7.24 -6.00
C LEU A 366 23.20 7.51 -6.67
N GLN A 367 23.23 8.24 -7.79
CA GLN A 367 24.46 8.66 -8.44
C GLN A 367 25.21 9.76 -7.64
N GLU A 368 24.47 10.66 -6.99
CA GLU A 368 25.01 11.67 -6.07
C GLU A 368 25.57 11.00 -4.79
N GLU A 369 24.79 10.15 -4.14
CA GLU A 369 25.17 9.34 -2.96
C GLU A 369 26.36 8.41 -3.25
N LEU A 370 26.44 7.79 -4.44
CA LEU A 370 27.61 7.03 -4.87
C LEU A 370 28.85 7.92 -5.03
N SER A 371 28.68 9.15 -5.53
CA SER A 371 29.80 10.09 -5.65
C SER A 371 30.29 10.58 -4.28
N GLU A 372 29.38 10.84 -3.33
CA GLU A 372 29.73 11.15 -1.95
C GLU A 372 30.40 9.96 -1.24
N MET A 373 29.87 8.75 -1.41
CA MET A 373 30.45 7.52 -0.86
C MET A 373 31.84 7.27 -1.42
N GLN A 374 32.06 7.46 -2.73
CA GLN A 374 33.36 7.34 -3.37
C GLN A 374 34.34 8.42 -2.87
N GLN A 375 33.86 9.65 -2.66
CA GLN A 375 34.65 10.73 -2.08
C GLN A 375 35.05 10.43 -0.63
N GLN A 376 34.10 10.02 0.23
CA GLN A 376 34.34 9.62 1.61
C GLN A 376 35.30 8.42 1.70
N SER A 377 35.13 7.42 0.83
CA SER A 377 36.04 6.27 0.72
C SER A 377 37.46 6.71 0.35
N SER A 378 37.61 7.63 -0.60
CA SER A 378 38.93 8.17 -0.98
C SER A 378 39.60 8.95 0.17
N GLN A 379 38.84 9.71 0.95
CA GLN A 379 39.33 10.43 2.12
C GLN A 379 39.73 9.46 3.25
N GLN A 380 38.93 8.42 3.50
CA GLN A 380 39.24 7.37 4.47
C GLN A 380 40.49 6.60 4.05
N GLN A 381 40.66 6.29 2.76
CA GLN A 381 41.83 5.59 2.23
C GLN A 381 43.11 6.45 2.33
N GLN A 382 43.02 7.77 2.10
CA GLN A 382 44.12 8.70 2.38
C GLN A 382 44.45 8.78 3.88
N ALA A 383 43.45 8.79 4.77
CA ALA A 383 43.66 8.78 6.22
C ALA A 383 44.33 7.48 6.70
N ILE A 384 43.97 6.33 6.11
CA ILE A 384 44.62 5.03 6.34
C ILE A 384 46.08 5.08 5.86
N GLN A 385 46.35 5.54 4.63
CA GLN A 385 47.74 5.66 4.15
C GLN A 385 48.60 6.58 5.06
N GLN A 386 48.03 7.66 5.61
CA GLN A 386 48.72 8.51 6.57
C GLN A 386 48.92 7.87 7.94
N SER A 387 48.07 6.94 8.38
CA SER A 387 48.28 6.19 9.63
C SER A 387 49.27 5.04 9.43
N GLU A 388 49.22 4.34 8.29
CA GLU A 388 50.20 3.31 7.90
C GLU A 388 51.61 3.89 7.78
N GLN A 389 51.79 5.06 7.16
CA GLN A 389 53.11 5.72 7.08
C GLN A 389 53.67 6.08 8.47
N LYS A 390 52.82 6.55 9.40
CA LYS A 390 53.23 6.82 10.79
C LYS A 390 53.60 5.54 11.52
N TRP A 391 52.78 4.49 11.39
CA TRP A 391 53.01 3.19 12.01
C TRP A 391 54.26 2.49 11.47
N GLN A 392 54.56 2.60 10.18
CA GLN A 392 55.80 2.11 9.59
C GLN A 392 57.03 2.88 10.11
N ALA A 393 56.93 4.20 10.29
CA ALA A 393 58.00 4.99 10.90
C ALA A 393 58.23 4.63 12.38
N GLU A 394 57.16 4.39 13.15
CA GLU A 394 57.23 3.90 14.52
C GLU A 394 57.82 2.48 14.59
N GLN A 395 57.43 1.57 13.69
CA GLN A 395 58.06 0.25 13.57
C GLN A 395 59.55 0.34 13.24
N GLN A 396 59.96 1.20 12.31
CA GLN A 396 61.38 1.38 11.99
C GLN A 396 62.17 1.93 13.18
N ASN A 397 61.62 2.88 13.93
CA ASN A 397 62.25 3.39 15.16
C ASN A 397 62.37 2.30 16.24
N LEU A 398 61.32 1.50 16.46
CA LEU A 398 61.35 0.36 17.38
C LEU A 398 62.35 -0.72 16.94
N ALA A 399 62.43 -1.03 15.64
CA ALA A 399 63.41 -1.97 15.09
C ALA A 399 64.85 -1.46 15.26
N ASN A 400 65.10 -0.17 15.01
CA ASN A 400 66.40 0.47 15.24
C ASN A 400 66.78 0.47 16.72
N GLU A 401 65.84 0.74 17.63
CA GLU A 401 66.07 0.61 19.08
C GLU A 401 66.36 -0.83 19.51
N LEU A 402 65.62 -1.80 18.99
CA LEU A 402 65.84 -3.22 19.30
C LEU A 402 67.19 -3.69 18.77
N ALA A 403 67.57 -3.31 17.54
CA ALA A 403 68.91 -3.58 16.99
C ALA A 403 70.02 -2.93 17.83
N ALA A 404 69.83 -1.68 18.29
CA ALA A 404 70.78 -1.00 19.17
C ALA A 404 70.87 -1.64 20.58
N LYS A 405 69.78 -2.22 21.08
CA LYS A 405 69.75 -2.99 22.35
C LYS A 405 70.39 -4.37 22.18
N GLN A 406 70.12 -5.07 21.07
CA GLN A 406 70.75 -6.35 20.71
C GLN A 406 72.27 -6.19 20.47
N ALA A 407 72.72 -5.13 19.80
CA ALA A 407 74.15 -4.86 19.62
C ALA A 407 74.88 -4.62 20.95
N LYS A 408 74.22 -3.99 21.93
CA LYS A 408 74.76 -3.83 23.29
C LYS A 408 74.81 -5.13 24.08
N LEU A 409 73.81 -6.01 23.91
CA LEU A 409 73.81 -7.35 24.51
C LEU A 409 74.90 -8.22 23.89
N ALA A 410 75.00 -8.29 22.56
CA ALA A 410 76.04 -9.04 21.85
C ALA A 410 77.46 -8.56 22.20
N ALA A 411 77.67 -7.27 22.45
CA ALA A 411 78.93 -6.75 22.95
C ALA A 411 79.25 -7.23 24.38
N ALA A 412 78.27 -7.23 25.28
CA ALA A 412 78.43 -7.74 26.65
C ALA A 412 78.62 -9.27 26.69
N GLU A 413 77.93 -10.00 25.81
CA GLU A 413 78.12 -11.44 25.61
C GLU A 413 79.52 -11.74 25.04
N ALA A 414 80.04 -10.93 24.12
CA ALA A 414 81.42 -11.05 23.64
C ALA A 414 82.47 -10.74 24.72
N GLU A 415 82.21 -9.81 25.65
CA GLU A 415 83.08 -9.60 26.81
C GLU A 415 83.05 -10.79 27.80
N LEU A 416 81.88 -11.42 27.98
CA LEU A 416 81.71 -12.63 28.80
C LEU A 416 82.38 -13.85 28.17
N ASP A 417 82.17 -14.08 26.87
CA ASP A 417 82.79 -15.16 26.10
C ASP A 417 84.32 -15.02 26.05
N ASN A 418 84.86 -13.80 25.91
CA ASN A 418 86.30 -13.57 26.05
C ASN A 418 86.81 -13.88 27.46
N ARG A 419 86.06 -13.55 28.52
CA ARG A 419 86.40 -13.97 29.90
C ARG A 419 86.32 -15.48 30.11
N GLN A 420 85.31 -16.14 29.54
CA GLN A 420 85.20 -17.60 29.59
C GLN A 420 86.36 -18.26 28.85
N LYS A 421 86.72 -17.79 27.65
CA LYS A 421 87.89 -18.27 26.89
C LYS A 421 89.22 -18.06 27.61
N GLN A 422 89.36 -16.99 28.41
CA GLN A 422 90.52 -16.82 29.30
C GLN A 422 90.53 -17.87 30.42
N MET A 423 89.42 -18.07 31.15
CA MET A 423 89.32 -19.15 32.15
C MET A 423 89.50 -20.54 31.54
N GLU A 424 88.96 -20.78 30.35
CA GLU A 424 89.04 -22.06 29.65
C GLU A 424 90.44 -22.32 29.11
N ALA A 425 91.19 -21.28 28.71
CA ALA A 425 92.62 -21.43 28.41
C ALA A 425 93.42 -21.84 29.65
N GLU A 426 93.23 -21.16 30.79
CA GLU A 426 93.86 -21.54 32.08
C GLU A 426 93.44 -22.95 32.55
N LYS A 427 92.20 -23.36 32.28
CA LYS A 427 91.69 -24.70 32.56
C LYS A 427 92.23 -25.75 31.59
N LEU A 428 92.39 -25.43 30.31
CA LEU A 428 92.92 -26.35 29.31
C LEU A 428 94.43 -26.56 29.47
N GLU A 429 95.18 -25.56 29.95
CA GLU A 429 96.57 -25.77 30.37
C GLU A 429 96.64 -26.78 31.53
N ARG A 430 95.76 -26.67 32.54
CA ARG A 430 95.63 -27.68 33.62
C ARG A 430 95.20 -29.05 33.09
N GLU A 431 94.18 -29.13 32.23
CA GLU A 431 93.69 -30.40 31.67
C GLU A 431 94.70 -31.03 30.70
N SER A 432 95.59 -30.26 30.06
CA SER A 432 96.69 -30.80 29.27
C SER A 432 97.77 -31.50 30.12
N GLN A 433 97.94 -31.07 31.37
CA GLN A 433 98.80 -31.74 32.36
C GLN A 433 98.12 -33.01 32.90
N GLN A 434 96.78 -33.07 32.89
CA GLN A 434 95.99 -34.18 33.42
C GLN A 434 95.70 -35.28 32.38
N ASN A 435 95.35 -34.93 31.13
CA ASN A 435 95.02 -35.89 30.06
C ASN A 435 96.20 -36.71 29.57
N LYS A 436 97.44 -36.38 29.95
CA LYS A 436 98.59 -37.29 29.80
C LYS A 436 98.53 -38.53 30.71
N LEU A 437 97.65 -38.53 31.72
CA LEU A 437 97.41 -39.66 32.63
C LEU A 437 96.21 -40.51 32.18
N GLU A 438 95.19 -39.92 31.54
CA GLU A 438 93.90 -40.58 31.24
C GLU A 438 93.86 -41.26 29.84
N GLN A 439 94.81 -42.15 29.63
CA GLN A 439 94.51 -43.57 29.29
C GLN A 439 93.88 -43.85 27.90
N LEU A 440 94.51 -44.60 26.99
CA LEU A 440 94.83 -46.05 27.12
C LEU A 440 93.62 -46.92 27.55
N LYS A 441 92.37 -46.52 27.24
CA LYS A 441 91.15 -47.05 27.92
C LYS A 441 90.00 -47.57 27.04
N SER A 442 89.92 -47.24 25.75
CA SER A 442 88.65 -47.28 24.99
C SER A 442 88.62 -48.12 23.70
N GLU A 443 89.57 -49.03 23.46
CA GLU A 443 89.66 -49.88 22.25
C GLU A 443 88.61 -51.03 22.20
N MET A 444 87.36 -50.81 22.66
CA MET A 444 86.45 -51.89 23.07
C MET A 444 84.95 -51.70 22.69
N ALA A 445 84.63 -51.33 21.45
CA ALA A 445 83.22 -51.35 20.96
C ALA A 445 83.06 -51.29 19.41
N ASP A 446 83.36 -52.36 18.65
CA ASP A 446 83.28 -52.29 17.17
C ASP A 446 82.94 -53.62 16.43
N VAL A 447 81.73 -54.19 16.63
CA VAL A 447 81.21 -55.34 15.82
C VAL A 447 79.68 -55.31 15.68
N ALA A 448 79.12 -54.73 14.60
CA ALA A 448 77.68 -54.81 14.29
C ALA A 448 77.35 -54.62 12.78
N GLN A 449 77.75 -55.55 11.90
CA GLN A 449 77.64 -55.40 10.44
C GLN A 449 77.18 -56.71 9.71
N ARG A 450 76.44 -56.58 8.58
CA ARG A 450 75.78 -57.60 7.69
C ARG A 450 74.29 -57.87 8.01
N ALA A 451 73.30 -57.97 7.11
CA ALA A 451 73.12 -57.89 5.63
C ALA A 451 73.52 -59.10 4.72
N ALA A 452 72.56 -59.73 3.98
CA ALA A 452 72.73 -60.81 2.94
C ALA A 452 71.46 -61.15 2.06
N LYS A 453 71.56 -61.86 0.88
CA LYS A 453 70.49 -62.15 -0.18
C LYS A 453 70.90 -63.15 -1.37
N GLN A 454 70.17 -64.24 -1.84
CA GLN A 454 70.23 -65.15 -3.12
C GLN A 454 69.58 -66.63 -3.00
N LYS A 455 69.42 -67.74 -3.85
CA LYS A 455 69.50 -68.32 -5.31
C LYS A 455 69.03 -69.88 -5.37
N GLU A 456 68.94 -70.83 -6.39
CA GLU A 456 68.73 -71.08 -7.90
C GLU A 456 68.65 -72.62 -8.43
N MET A 457 67.96 -72.98 -9.59
CA MET A 457 68.07 -74.16 -10.62
C MET A 457 67.72 -75.70 -10.33
N MET A 458 67.71 -76.81 -11.18
CA MET A 458 67.26 -77.39 -12.56
C MET A 458 67.58 -78.96 -12.69
N LEU A 459 67.30 -79.95 -13.64
CA LEU A 459 66.35 -80.44 -14.76
C LEU A 459 66.67 -81.95 -15.29
N GLY A 460 65.88 -82.69 -16.17
CA GLY A 460 66.21 -84.08 -16.80
C GLY A 460 65.18 -84.92 -17.71
N SER A 461 65.54 -86.07 -18.40
CA SER A 461 64.75 -86.98 -19.37
C SER A 461 65.51 -88.32 -19.88
N ASP A 462 65.13 -89.35 -20.74
CA ASP A 462 63.93 -90.18 -21.22
C ASP A 462 64.30 -91.37 -22.27
N GLU A 463 63.53 -92.51 -22.50
CA GLU A 463 63.72 -93.63 -23.58
C GLU A 463 62.63 -94.82 -23.71
N GLN A 464 62.32 -95.46 -24.91
CA GLN A 464 61.72 -96.86 -25.11
C GLN A 464 61.55 -97.50 -26.58
N TRP A 465 61.24 -98.84 -26.82
CA TRP A 465 60.71 -99.43 -28.14
C TRP A 465 59.89 -100.81 -28.35
N ARG A 466 60.49 -102.01 -28.66
CA ARG A 466 60.04 -103.08 -29.69
C ARG A 466 59.21 -104.38 -29.32
N LYS A 467 58.30 -104.96 -30.21
CA LYS A 467 57.82 -106.42 -30.17
C LYS A 467 57.00 -107.15 -31.32
N HIS A 468 56.83 -106.66 -32.56
CA HIS A 468 55.49 -106.60 -33.21
C HIS A 468 54.84 -107.68 -34.17
N HIS A 469 55.41 -108.81 -34.60
CA HIS A 469 55.03 -109.39 -35.93
C HIS A 469 54.12 -110.64 -36.02
N GLU A 470 54.01 -111.48 -34.98
CA GLU A 470 53.37 -112.81 -35.11
C GLU A 470 51.84 -112.81 -34.90
N GLU A 471 51.29 -111.71 -34.39
CA GLU A 471 49.87 -111.56 -34.01
C GLU A 471 48.90 -111.42 -35.20
N ILE A 472 49.41 -111.34 -36.44
CA ILE A 472 48.68 -110.78 -37.59
C ILE A 472 47.71 -111.77 -38.27
N GLU A 473 48.06 -113.04 -38.51
CA GLU A 473 47.18 -113.96 -39.25
C GLU A 473 45.97 -114.45 -38.42
N ALA A 474 46.10 -114.57 -37.09
CA ALA A 474 44.97 -114.96 -36.23
C ALA A 474 43.79 -113.97 -36.30
N GLN A 475 44.07 -112.69 -36.54
CA GLN A 475 43.07 -111.62 -36.68
C GLN A 475 42.17 -111.85 -37.90
N LYS A 476 42.64 -112.56 -38.93
CA LYS A 476 42.05 -112.59 -40.27
C LYS A 476 40.77 -113.41 -40.38
N GLN A 477 40.67 -114.55 -39.66
CA GLN A 477 39.42 -115.31 -39.60
C GLN A 477 38.39 -114.63 -38.70
N GLN A 478 38.85 -114.02 -37.60
CA GLN A 478 38.01 -113.23 -36.69
C GLN A 478 37.33 -112.06 -37.41
N LEU A 479 38.07 -111.37 -38.29
CA LEU A 479 37.56 -110.28 -39.13
C LEU A 479 36.42 -110.69 -40.06
N GLN A 480 36.29 -111.97 -40.46
CA GLN A 480 35.27 -112.38 -41.42
C GLN A 480 33.90 -112.68 -40.77
N GLN A 481 33.87 -113.32 -39.60
CA GLN A 481 32.62 -113.41 -38.81
C GLN A 481 32.17 -112.04 -38.30
N ALA A 482 33.12 -111.20 -37.85
CA ALA A 482 32.83 -109.82 -37.48
C ALA A 482 32.22 -109.00 -38.62
N LEU A 483 32.46 -109.38 -39.88
CA LEU A 483 31.90 -108.68 -41.06
C LEU A 483 30.41 -109.01 -41.28
N GLU A 484 30.00 -110.26 -41.11
CA GLU A 484 28.58 -110.65 -41.19
C GLU A 484 27.78 -110.12 -39.98
N GLU A 485 28.35 -110.18 -38.77
CA GLU A 485 27.76 -109.55 -37.60
C GLU A 485 27.67 -108.03 -37.76
N ALA A 486 28.69 -107.36 -38.31
CA ALA A 486 28.65 -105.93 -38.60
C ALA A 486 27.66 -105.57 -39.72
N GLN A 487 27.41 -106.43 -40.70
CA GLN A 487 26.35 -106.20 -41.70
C GLN A 487 24.96 -106.31 -41.07
N SER A 488 24.72 -107.33 -40.25
CA SER A 488 23.48 -107.47 -39.48
C SER A 488 23.25 -106.27 -38.56
N GLN A 489 24.26 -105.89 -37.76
CA GLN A 489 24.22 -104.73 -36.88
C GLN A 489 24.03 -103.42 -37.68
N ASN A 490 24.67 -103.24 -38.84
CA ASN A 490 24.44 -102.07 -39.68
C ASN A 490 22.99 -102.00 -40.17
N SER A 491 22.38 -103.11 -40.60
CA SER A 491 20.96 -103.11 -41.01
C SER A 491 20.02 -102.75 -39.85
N ALA A 492 20.31 -103.26 -38.64
CA ALA A 492 19.56 -102.93 -37.44
C ALA A 492 19.76 -101.46 -37.00
N MET A 493 21.00 -100.95 -37.08
CA MET A 493 21.30 -99.54 -36.83
C MET A 493 20.69 -98.62 -37.88
N GLN A 494 20.62 -99.03 -39.15
CA GLN A 494 20.03 -98.23 -40.23
C GLN A 494 18.50 -98.11 -40.06
N ASN A 495 17.82 -99.21 -39.72
CA ASN A 495 16.39 -99.16 -39.37
C ASN A 495 16.13 -98.35 -38.10
N LYS A 496 17.01 -98.45 -37.09
CA LYS A 496 16.90 -97.67 -35.86
C LYS A 496 17.20 -96.18 -36.07
N LEU A 497 18.15 -95.85 -36.96
CA LEU A 497 18.43 -94.50 -37.43
C LEU A 497 17.22 -93.91 -38.14
N GLN A 498 16.57 -94.67 -39.04
CA GLN A 498 15.35 -94.21 -39.71
C GLN A 498 14.24 -93.94 -38.68
N SER A 499 13.94 -94.88 -37.78
CA SER A 499 12.96 -94.65 -36.69
C SER A 499 13.30 -93.40 -35.87
N SER A 500 14.58 -93.19 -35.53
CA SER A 500 14.99 -92.00 -34.77
C SER A 500 14.98 -90.71 -35.58
N MET A 501 15.10 -90.77 -36.91
CA MET A 501 14.97 -89.62 -37.82
C MET A 501 13.51 -89.25 -38.04
N ASP A 502 12.64 -90.25 -38.17
CA ASP A 502 11.20 -90.08 -38.24
C ASP A 502 10.69 -89.47 -36.92
N GLU A 503 11.12 -90.01 -35.76
CA GLU A 503 10.85 -89.43 -34.43
C GLU A 503 11.44 -88.01 -34.25
N LEU A 504 12.59 -87.70 -34.86
CA LEU A 504 13.18 -86.35 -34.84
C LEU A 504 12.37 -85.37 -35.68
N ALA A 505 11.95 -85.75 -36.89
CA ALA A 505 11.08 -84.92 -37.72
C ALA A 505 9.73 -84.66 -37.02
N ASP A 506 9.15 -85.70 -36.41
CA ASP A 506 7.92 -85.61 -35.61
C ASP A 506 8.10 -84.68 -34.39
N ALA A 507 9.32 -84.57 -33.84
CA ALA A 507 9.66 -83.66 -32.76
C ALA A 507 9.95 -82.22 -33.25
N GLU A 508 10.66 -82.06 -34.37
CA GLU A 508 10.95 -80.77 -35.00
C GLU A 508 9.67 -80.07 -35.50
N GLU A 509 8.72 -80.82 -36.09
CA GLU A 509 7.41 -80.26 -36.45
C GLU A 509 6.67 -79.76 -35.20
N LYS A 510 6.62 -80.57 -34.12
CA LYS A 510 5.99 -80.15 -32.85
C LYS A 510 6.69 -78.95 -32.22
N VAL A 511 8.03 -78.89 -32.26
CA VAL A 511 8.78 -77.71 -31.79
C VAL A 511 8.42 -76.48 -32.63
N SER A 512 8.36 -76.59 -33.96
CA SER A 512 7.97 -75.48 -34.85
C SER A 512 6.54 -74.99 -34.60
N LEU A 513 5.61 -75.91 -34.30
CA LEU A 513 4.24 -75.59 -33.90
C LEU A 513 4.20 -74.87 -32.55
N THR A 514 4.88 -75.39 -31.52
CA THR A 514 4.95 -74.72 -30.21
C THR A 514 5.65 -73.36 -30.28
N GLN A 515 6.65 -73.19 -31.14
CA GLN A 515 7.33 -71.90 -31.36
C GLN A 515 6.42 -70.91 -32.10
N SER A 516 5.56 -71.38 -33.03
CA SER A 516 4.52 -70.58 -33.67
C SER A 516 3.44 -70.15 -32.67
N GLU A 517 3.05 -71.02 -31.74
CA GLU A 517 2.07 -70.72 -30.68
C GLU A 517 2.66 -69.80 -29.60
N GLU A 518 3.91 -70.00 -29.19
CA GLU A 518 4.64 -69.10 -28.29
C GLU A 518 4.78 -67.69 -28.90
N GLN A 519 5.12 -67.58 -30.19
CA GLN A 519 5.15 -66.29 -30.88
C GLN A 519 3.78 -65.60 -30.92
N LYS A 520 2.67 -66.34 -31.11
CA LYS A 520 1.31 -65.78 -31.05
C LYS A 520 0.97 -65.30 -29.64
N LEU A 521 1.23 -66.13 -28.62
CA LEU A 521 1.02 -65.76 -27.22
C LEU A 521 1.86 -64.55 -26.81
N GLN A 522 3.09 -64.43 -27.32
CA GLN A 522 3.95 -63.27 -27.08
C GLN A 522 3.45 -62.01 -27.81
N GLN A 523 2.89 -62.14 -29.02
CA GLN A 523 2.20 -61.04 -29.71
C GLN A 523 0.91 -60.61 -28.97
N GLU A 524 0.11 -61.55 -28.48
CA GLU A 524 -1.10 -61.25 -27.68
C GLU A 524 -0.76 -60.62 -26.33
N LEU A 525 0.30 -61.08 -25.66
CA LEU A 525 0.79 -60.49 -24.41
C LEU A 525 1.35 -59.07 -24.63
N ASN A 526 2.12 -58.86 -25.71
CA ASN A 526 2.57 -57.52 -26.09
C ASN A 526 1.39 -56.59 -26.41
N ARG A 527 0.41 -57.05 -27.20
CA ARG A 527 -0.80 -56.28 -27.52
C ARG A 527 -1.66 -55.96 -26.30
N SER A 528 -1.76 -56.89 -25.35
CA SER A 528 -2.43 -56.69 -24.06
C SER A 528 -1.67 -55.65 -23.21
N ARG A 529 -0.33 -55.68 -23.22
CA ARG A 529 0.52 -54.70 -22.55
C ARG A 529 0.43 -53.30 -23.17
N GLU A 530 0.41 -53.20 -24.50
CA GLU A 530 0.14 -51.96 -25.24
C GLU A 530 -1.24 -51.39 -24.89
N GLN A 531 -2.27 -52.24 -24.82
CA GLN A 531 -3.61 -51.84 -24.39
C GLN A 531 -3.65 -51.37 -22.93
N ALA A 532 -2.94 -52.05 -22.02
CA ALA A 532 -2.81 -51.63 -20.63
C ALA A 532 -2.11 -50.26 -20.52
N GLN A 533 -1.00 -50.06 -21.22
CA GLN A 533 -0.28 -48.78 -21.26
C GLN A 533 -1.12 -47.65 -21.90
N ALA A 534 -1.92 -47.96 -22.93
CA ALA A 534 -2.84 -47.01 -23.55
C ALA A 534 -4.05 -46.66 -22.65
N LEU A 535 -4.42 -47.52 -21.70
CA LEU A 535 -5.41 -47.23 -20.65
C LEU A 535 -4.77 -46.44 -19.50
N GLU A 536 -3.57 -46.81 -19.07
CA GLU A 536 -2.79 -46.10 -18.04
C GLU A 536 -2.50 -44.65 -18.46
N ALA A 537 -2.08 -44.42 -19.71
CA ALA A 537 -1.90 -43.08 -20.26
C ALA A 537 -3.21 -42.27 -20.35
N LYS A 538 -4.35 -42.93 -20.60
CA LYS A 538 -5.68 -42.28 -20.57
C LYS A 538 -6.13 -41.94 -19.16
N LEU A 539 -5.85 -42.81 -18.18
CA LEU A 539 -6.14 -42.53 -16.77
C LEU A 539 -5.31 -41.34 -16.29
N ALA A 540 -4.00 -41.30 -16.57
CA ALA A 540 -3.16 -40.14 -16.26
C ALA A 540 -3.66 -38.85 -16.92
N GLN A 541 -4.14 -38.92 -18.18
CA GLN A 541 -4.76 -37.76 -18.85
C GLN A 541 -6.10 -37.35 -18.21
N GLN A 542 -6.89 -38.28 -17.69
CA GLN A 542 -8.12 -38.00 -16.97
C GLN A 542 -7.84 -37.42 -15.57
N GLU A 543 -6.85 -37.94 -14.84
CA GLU A 543 -6.39 -37.38 -13.56
C GLU A 543 -5.86 -35.93 -13.74
N GLU A 544 -5.15 -35.65 -14.84
CA GLU A 544 -4.71 -34.29 -15.16
C GLU A 544 -5.90 -33.36 -15.48
N GLN A 545 -6.96 -33.87 -16.13
CA GLN A 545 -8.19 -33.12 -16.40
C GLN A 545 -9.01 -32.89 -15.11
N GLU A 546 -9.15 -33.89 -14.24
CA GLU A 546 -9.81 -33.76 -12.95
C GLU A 546 -9.05 -32.78 -12.03
N ALA A 547 -7.71 -32.81 -12.01
CA ALA A 547 -6.89 -31.85 -11.27
C ALA A 547 -7.08 -30.41 -11.80
N LYS A 548 -7.14 -30.22 -13.13
CA LYS A 548 -7.43 -28.90 -13.74
C LYS A 548 -8.84 -28.41 -13.40
N LEU A 549 -9.86 -29.27 -13.46
CA LEU A 549 -11.22 -28.95 -13.06
C LEU A 549 -11.31 -28.62 -11.56
N GLN A 550 -10.62 -29.37 -10.70
CA GLN A 550 -10.57 -29.12 -9.26
C GLN A 550 -9.88 -27.79 -8.94
N ALA A 551 -8.79 -27.46 -9.62
CA ALA A 551 -8.14 -26.16 -9.52
C ALA A 551 -9.07 -25.01 -9.97
N GLN A 552 -9.74 -25.16 -11.12
CA GLN A 552 -10.70 -24.17 -11.63
C GLN A 552 -11.89 -23.98 -10.67
N VAL A 553 -12.37 -25.04 -10.02
CA VAL A 553 -13.42 -24.95 -8.99
C VAL A 553 -12.91 -24.24 -7.73
N GLN A 554 -11.66 -24.48 -7.30
CA GLN A 554 -11.05 -23.74 -6.18
C GLN A 554 -10.86 -22.24 -6.52
N GLU A 555 -10.43 -21.94 -7.74
CA GLU A 555 -10.31 -20.56 -8.25
C GLU A 555 -11.67 -19.86 -8.25
N GLN A 556 -12.73 -20.49 -8.80
CA GLN A 556 -14.09 -19.97 -8.75
C GLN A 556 -14.60 -19.78 -7.30
N GLN A 557 -14.29 -20.70 -6.39
CA GLN A 557 -14.63 -20.54 -4.96
C GLN A 557 -13.88 -19.37 -4.31
N SER A 558 -12.63 -19.10 -4.70
CA SER A 558 -11.86 -17.95 -4.21
C SER A 558 -12.40 -16.62 -4.77
N ALA A 559 -12.73 -16.59 -6.07
CA ALA A 559 -13.37 -15.46 -6.72
C ALA A 559 -14.74 -15.15 -6.09
N LEU A 560 -15.58 -16.18 -5.87
CA LEU A 560 -16.86 -16.02 -5.17
C LEU A 560 -16.69 -15.45 -3.76
N LYS A 561 -15.74 -15.96 -2.96
CA LYS A 561 -15.43 -15.40 -1.63
C LYS A 561 -14.97 -13.94 -1.70
N SER A 562 -14.13 -13.58 -2.68
CA SER A 562 -13.73 -12.18 -2.87
C SER A 562 -14.93 -11.30 -3.21
N SER A 563 -15.80 -11.74 -4.14
CA SER A 563 -17.02 -11.00 -4.51
C SER A 563 -17.99 -10.85 -3.35
N GLN A 564 -18.14 -11.88 -2.50
CA GLN A 564 -18.94 -11.82 -1.28
C GLN A 564 -18.36 -10.78 -0.31
N SER A 565 -17.04 -10.77 -0.08
CA SER A 565 -16.41 -9.76 0.79
C SER A 565 -16.54 -8.33 0.23
N SER A 566 -16.57 -8.17 -1.10
CA SER A 566 -16.85 -6.87 -1.75
C SER A 566 -18.32 -6.46 -1.59
N ILE A 567 -19.27 -7.40 -1.65
CA ILE A 567 -20.69 -7.15 -1.38
C ILE A 567 -20.88 -6.74 0.09
N GLU A 568 -20.30 -7.48 1.03
CA GLU A 568 -20.36 -7.16 2.48
C GLU A 568 -19.75 -5.77 2.77
N GLN A 569 -18.68 -5.37 2.08
CA GLN A 569 -18.12 -4.01 2.17
C GLN A 569 -19.05 -2.94 1.56
N LEU A 570 -19.70 -3.22 0.43
CA LEU A 570 -20.65 -2.31 -0.20
C LEU A 570 -21.94 -2.15 0.62
N GLU A 571 -22.42 -3.22 1.27
CA GLU A 571 -23.54 -3.17 2.20
C GLU A 571 -23.19 -2.34 3.45
N GLN A 572 -21.99 -2.51 4.02
CA GLN A 572 -21.51 -1.65 5.12
C GLN A 572 -21.40 -0.18 4.69
N GLN A 573 -20.86 0.10 3.50
CA GLN A 573 -20.79 1.47 2.97
C GLN A 573 -22.19 2.06 2.71
N GLN A 574 -23.15 1.27 2.22
CA GLN A 574 -24.54 1.68 2.04
C GLN A 574 -25.21 2.02 3.38
N GLN A 575 -25.00 1.21 4.41
CA GLN A 575 -25.50 1.49 5.77
C GLN A 575 -24.91 2.79 6.32
N LEU A 576 -23.59 2.96 6.22
CA LEU A 576 -22.88 4.15 6.71
C LEU A 576 -23.30 5.43 5.94
N LEU A 577 -23.51 5.34 4.63
CA LEU A 577 -24.08 6.43 3.82
C LEU A 577 -25.55 6.73 4.19
N THR A 578 -26.33 5.71 4.55
CA THR A 578 -27.72 5.89 4.99
C THR A 578 -27.78 6.59 6.35
N GLU A 579 -26.93 6.20 7.30
CA GLU A 579 -26.77 6.89 8.58
C GLU A 579 -26.32 8.35 8.39
N GLN A 580 -25.37 8.62 7.49
CA GLN A 580 -24.94 9.99 7.15
C GLN A 580 -26.05 10.82 6.49
N LEU A 581 -26.88 10.21 5.64
CA LEU A 581 -28.05 10.89 5.07
C LEU A 581 -29.10 11.19 6.15
N GLU A 582 -29.31 10.30 7.12
CA GLU A 582 -30.16 10.58 8.28
C GLU A 582 -29.59 11.69 9.17
N THR A 583 -28.28 11.73 9.46
CA THR A 583 -27.70 12.83 10.26
C THR A 583 -27.82 14.16 9.53
N VAL A 584 -27.52 14.21 8.22
CA VAL A 584 -27.67 15.43 7.41
C VAL A 584 -29.14 15.87 7.33
N GLN A 585 -30.11 14.95 7.25
CA GLN A 585 -31.54 15.31 7.32
C GLN A 585 -31.94 15.88 8.69
N ARG A 586 -31.43 15.31 9.80
CA ARG A 586 -31.68 15.83 11.16
C ARG A 586 -31.04 17.19 11.36
N GLU A 587 -29.81 17.40 10.90
CA GLU A 587 -29.11 18.70 10.92
C GLU A 587 -29.82 19.75 10.06
N TYR A 588 -30.29 19.37 8.87
CA TYR A 588 -31.07 20.25 8.01
C TYR A 588 -32.42 20.65 8.65
N ALA A 589 -33.12 19.70 9.29
CA ALA A 589 -34.35 19.99 10.04
C ALA A 589 -34.09 20.91 11.24
N ALA A 590 -33.01 20.67 12.00
CA ALA A 590 -32.59 21.55 13.09
C ALA A 590 -32.19 22.96 12.59
N SER A 591 -31.55 23.05 11.42
CA SER A 591 -31.21 24.30 10.76
C SER A 591 -32.46 25.08 10.31
N GLN A 592 -33.45 24.42 9.72
CA GLN A 592 -34.76 25.05 9.45
C GLN A 592 -35.47 25.50 10.74
N GLN A 593 -35.38 24.73 11.82
CA GLN A 593 -35.95 25.11 13.12
C GLN A 593 -35.23 26.33 13.71
N SER A 594 -33.90 26.42 13.58
CA SER A 594 -33.13 27.59 13.98
C SER A 594 -33.46 28.82 13.12
N LEU A 595 -33.58 28.68 11.80
CA LEU A 595 -33.98 29.76 10.90
C LEU A 595 -35.40 30.26 11.17
N THR A 596 -36.34 29.38 11.52
CA THR A 596 -37.70 29.82 11.93
C THR A 596 -37.70 30.55 13.28
N GLN A 597 -36.85 30.16 14.23
CA GLN A 597 -36.63 30.90 15.49
C GLN A 597 -35.90 32.25 15.28
N GLN A 598 -34.99 32.34 14.30
CA GLN A 598 -34.39 33.61 13.90
C GLN A 598 -35.42 34.52 13.22
N ASN A 599 -36.27 33.99 12.35
CA ASN A 599 -37.33 34.76 11.71
C ASN A 599 -38.39 35.24 12.73
N SER A 600 -38.74 34.44 13.74
CA SER A 600 -39.64 34.90 14.82
C SER A 600 -38.98 35.97 15.68
N SER A 601 -37.73 35.80 16.10
CA SER A 601 -37.02 36.83 16.89
C SER A 601 -36.74 38.12 16.10
N GLN A 602 -36.55 38.06 14.78
CA GLN A 602 -36.55 39.24 13.91
C GLN A 602 -37.93 39.90 13.81
N SER A 603 -39.01 39.13 13.77
CA SER A 603 -40.39 39.66 13.82
C SER A 603 -40.68 40.33 15.16
N ASP A 604 -40.23 39.74 16.28
CA ASP A 604 -40.39 40.30 17.63
C ASP A 604 -39.56 41.59 17.80
N LEU A 605 -38.31 41.61 17.28
CA LEU A 605 -37.48 42.81 17.23
C LEU A 605 -38.10 43.90 16.36
N HIS A 606 -38.71 43.55 15.22
CA HIS A 606 -39.39 44.51 14.36
C HIS A 606 -40.66 45.09 15.03
N ALA A 607 -41.41 44.27 15.76
CA ALA A 607 -42.54 44.72 16.58
C ALA A 607 -42.08 45.65 17.72
N GLN A 608 -40.97 45.33 18.40
CA GLN A 608 -40.37 46.20 19.43
C GLN A 608 -39.87 47.53 18.84
N LEU A 609 -39.20 47.51 17.68
CA LEU A 609 -38.78 48.73 16.99
C LEU A 609 -39.98 49.59 16.58
N SER A 610 -41.04 49.00 16.02
CA SER A 610 -42.28 49.70 15.69
C SER A 610 -42.94 50.33 16.92
N SER A 611 -42.95 49.62 18.07
CA SER A 611 -43.42 50.16 19.35
C SER A 611 -42.56 51.34 19.84
N LEU A 612 -41.23 51.24 19.72
CA LEU A 612 -40.29 52.29 20.12
C LEU A 612 -40.35 53.51 19.18
N GLU A 613 -40.59 53.33 17.88
CA GLU A 613 -40.87 54.41 16.93
C GLU A 613 -42.20 55.10 17.26
N GLY A 614 -43.22 54.34 17.67
CA GLY A 614 -44.47 54.86 18.22
C GLY A 614 -44.25 55.71 19.47
N GLU A 615 -43.54 55.20 20.47
CA GLU A 615 -43.16 55.94 21.68
C GLU A 615 -42.33 57.19 21.38
N LEU A 616 -41.37 57.11 20.44
CA LEU A 616 -40.56 58.26 20.03
C LEU A 616 -41.40 59.32 19.31
N SER A 617 -42.38 58.91 18.51
CA SER A 617 -43.36 59.82 17.89
C SER A 617 -44.23 60.50 18.94
N GLU A 618 -44.75 59.74 19.92
CA GLU A 618 -45.52 60.31 21.02
C GLU A 618 -44.67 61.27 21.86
N ARG A 619 -43.46 60.87 22.27
CA ARG A 619 -42.53 61.73 23.02
C ARG A 619 -42.14 62.99 22.25
N LYS A 620 -41.99 62.94 20.92
CA LYS A 620 -41.83 64.15 20.08
C LYS A 620 -43.04 65.07 20.16
N SER A 621 -44.26 64.55 20.05
CA SER A 621 -45.49 65.35 20.19
C SER A 621 -45.63 65.96 21.60
N GLN A 622 -45.26 65.21 22.64
CA GLN A 622 -45.21 65.69 24.01
C GLN A 622 -44.16 66.79 24.19
N LEU A 623 -42.97 66.65 23.60
CA LEU A 623 -41.93 67.69 23.60
C LEU A 623 -42.39 68.95 22.87
N GLU A 624 -42.98 68.85 21.68
CA GLU A 624 -43.58 70.01 20.99
C GLU A 624 -44.65 70.71 21.84
N SER A 625 -45.49 69.94 22.54
CA SER A 625 -46.53 70.50 23.42
C SER A 625 -45.91 71.24 24.61
N ARG A 626 -44.82 70.70 25.18
CA ARG A 626 -44.06 71.34 26.26
C ARG A 626 -43.26 72.55 25.78
N GLU A 627 -42.73 72.53 24.56
CA GLU A 627 -42.07 73.68 23.96
C GLU A 627 -43.08 74.82 23.72
N LYS A 628 -44.25 74.52 23.15
CA LYS A 628 -45.35 75.50 23.01
C LYS A 628 -45.79 76.04 24.38
N ALA A 629 -45.83 75.21 25.42
CA ALA A 629 -46.11 75.66 26.79
C ALA A 629 -44.98 76.52 27.38
N LEU A 630 -43.71 76.20 27.11
CA LEU A 630 -42.55 76.99 27.53
C LEU A 630 -42.48 78.34 26.79
N GLN A 631 -42.75 78.39 25.49
CA GLN A 631 -42.86 79.63 24.73
C GLN A 631 -44.00 80.52 25.28
N GLN A 632 -45.15 79.94 25.63
CA GLN A 632 -46.23 80.66 26.32
C GLN A 632 -45.83 81.12 27.73
N ALA A 633 -45.08 80.31 28.49
CA ALA A 633 -44.58 80.69 29.81
C ALA A 633 -43.53 81.80 29.71
N GLN A 634 -42.64 81.77 28.71
CA GLN A 634 -41.65 82.81 28.44
C GLN A 634 -42.30 84.12 27.96
N ALA A 635 -43.36 84.03 27.14
CA ALA A 635 -44.17 85.20 26.78
C ALA A 635 -44.88 85.82 27.99
N LYS A 636 -45.43 84.99 28.90
CA LYS A 636 -46.00 85.44 30.18
C LYS A 636 -44.94 86.00 31.14
N LEU A 637 -43.75 85.42 31.17
CA LEU A 637 -42.63 85.95 31.95
C LEU A 637 -42.23 87.32 31.41
N LYS A 638 -42.07 87.50 30.10
CA LYS A 638 -41.76 88.80 29.48
C LYS A 638 -42.85 89.86 29.68
N ASP A 639 -44.12 89.46 29.67
CA ASP A 639 -45.24 90.31 30.07
C ASP A 639 -45.15 90.69 31.56
N SER A 640 -44.82 89.73 32.45
CA SER A 640 -44.60 90.01 33.87
C SER A 640 -43.34 90.83 34.16
N GLU A 641 -42.26 90.68 33.39
CA GLU A 641 -41.05 91.50 33.42
C GLU A 641 -41.37 92.94 33.01
N SER A 642 -42.21 93.15 31.99
CA SER A 642 -42.64 94.49 31.61
C SER A 642 -43.47 95.16 32.71
N LYS A 643 -44.35 94.40 33.38
CA LYS A 643 -45.16 94.87 34.52
C LYS A 643 -44.33 95.06 35.78
N LEU A 644 -43.31 94.23 36.01
CA LEU A 644 -42.33 94.41 37.07
C LEU A 644 -41.47 95.64 36.80
N ALA A 645 -41.02 95.91 35.57
CA ALA A 645 -40.28 97.13 35.25
C ALA A 645 -41.14 98.42 35.39
N GLU A 646 -42.45 98.33 35.20
CA GLU A 646 -43.39 99.41 35.54
C GLU A 646 -43.57 99.55 37.07
N GLN A 647 -43.70 98.44 37.80
CA GLN A 647 -43.76 98.44 39.27
C GLN A 647 -42.43 98.87 39.92
N GLU A 648 -41.28 98.52 39.37
CA GLU A 648 -39.95 98.94 39.82
C GLU A 648 -39.76 100.44 39.64
N LYS A 649 -40.29 101.05 38.57
CA LYS A 649 -40.30 102.52 38.46
C LYS A 649 -41.13 103.17 39.57
N ALA A 650 -42.33 102.64 39.83
CA ALA A 650 -43.17 103.11 40.94
C ALA A 650 -42.52 102.86 42.32
N LEU A 651 -41.82 101.73 42.49
CA LEU A 651 -41.11 101.37 43.72
C LEU A 651 -39.81 102.16 43.91
N VAL A 652 -39.10 102.56 42.86
CA VAL A 652 -37.95 103.47 42.94
C VAL A 652 -38.38 104.89 43.31
N GLU A 653 -39.58 105.32 42.90
CA GLU A 653 -40.18 106.57 43.39
C GLU A 653 -40.64 106.45 44.87
N ALA A 654 -41.09 105.27 45.32
CA ALA A 654 -41.45 105.01 46.72
C ALA A 654 -40.25 104.80 47.67
N GLN A 655 -39.20 104.10 47.23
CA GLN A 655 -37.96 103.83 47.98
C GLN A 655 -37.17 105.11 48.33
N LYS A 656 -37.51 106.24 47.70
CA LYS A 656 -36.99 107.57 48.05
C LYS A 656 -37.65 108.18 49.29
N VAL A 657 -38.75 107.58 49.78
CA VAL A 657 -39.54 108.03 50.92
C VAL A 657 -39.40 107.07 52.12
N GLU A 658 -39.42 105.75 51.88
CA GLU A 658 -39.28 104.75 52.94
C GLU A 658 -37.81 104.46 53.28
N LEU A 659 -37.23 105.41 54.02
CA LEU A 659 -36.04 105.23 54.85
C LEU A 659 -36.18 104.02 55.81
N GLN A 660 -35.04 103.42 56.14
CA GLN A 660 -34.79 102.76 57.43
C GLN A 660 -35.73 101.60 57.83
N GLN A 661 -35.49 100.37 57.33
CA GLN A 661 -35.35 99.17 58.19
C GLN A 661 -34.87 97.92 57.43
N ALA A 662 -34.57 96.86 58.19
CA ALA A 662 -34.08 95.56 57.73
C ALA A 662 -35.14 94.85 56.84
N GLN A 663 -34.78 94.07 55.81
CA GLN A 663 -34.00 92.81 55.83
C GLN A 663 -34.60 91.72 56.74
N GLU A 664 -35.35 90.78 56.13
CA GLU A 664 -35.26 89.31 56.30
C GLU A 664 -36.23 88.68 55.27
N ALA A 665 -35.76 87.83 54.35
CA ALA A 665 -35.57 86.37 54.46
C ALA A 665 -36.90 85.57 54.25
N THR A 666 -36.97 84.45 53.51
CA THR A 666 -35.99 83.71 52.69
C THR A 666 -36.75 82.81 51.70
N VAL A 667 -36.07 82.26 50.67
CA VAL A 667 -36.59 81.18 49.80
C VAL A 667 -35.67 79.97 49.86
N GLN A 668 -36.23 78.76 49.85
CA GLN A 668 -35.50 77.50 50.07
C GLN A 668 -34.66 77.05 48.85
N VAL A 669 -33.55 76.39 49.14
CA VAL A 669 -32.59 75.79 48.19
C VAL A 669 -32.50 74.29 48.48
N ARG A 670 -32.10 73.47 47.48
CA ARG A 670 -31.81 72.05 47.71
C ARG A 670 -30.67 71.87 48.72
N GLU A 671 -30.80 70.91 49.62
CA GLU A 671 -29.79 70.63 50.64
C GLU A 671 -28.49 70.08 50.04
N LYS A 672 -27.37 70.41 50.70
CA LYS A 672 -26.02 70.01 50.30
C LYS A 672 -25.72 68.62 50.88
N PRO A 673 -25.19 67.65 50.10
CA PRO A 673 -24.84 66.33 50.63
C PRO A 673 -23.66 66.39 51.61
N ASP A 674 -23.73 65.68 52.75
CA ASP A 674 -22.73 65.69 53.84
C ASP A 674 -21.28 65.51 53.36
N PHE A 675 -21.06 64.68 52.33
CA PHE A 675 -19.71 64.43 51.82
C PHE A 675 -19.08 65.65 51.13
N ALA A 676 -19.86 66.63 50.68
CA ALA A 676 -19.38 67.86 50.06
C ALA A 676 -18.81 68.90 51.05
N ASP A 677 -18.91 68.65 52.37
CA ASP A 677 -18.21 69.40 53.42
C ASP A 677 -16.91 68.71 53.89
N LEU A 678 -16.57 67.55 53.31
CA LEU A 678 -15.28 66.90 53.56
C LEU A 678 -14.14 67.67 52.90
N ALA A 679 -13.02 67.79 53.63
CA ALA A 679 -11.78 68.34 53.10
C ALA A 679 -11.23 67.47 51.95
N MET A 680 -10.71 68.13 50.91
CA MET A 680 -10.16 67.48 49.72
C MET A 680 -8.96 66.58 50.12
N PRO A 681 -8.91 65.31 49.67
CA PRO A 681 -7.76 64.43 49.93
C PRO A 681 -6.46 64.98 49.31
N PRO A 682 -5.28 64.77 49.93
CA PRO A 682 -4.03 65.41 49.50
C PRO A 682 -3.49 65.00 48.12
N ASP A 683 -4.03 63.93 47.50
CA ASP A 683 -3.71 63.50 46.13
C ASP A 683 -4.99 63.05 45.39
N PRO A 684 -5.80 63.95 44.80
CA PRO A 684 -7.12 63.62 44.26
C PRO A 684 -7.12 62.50 43.21
N ASN A 685 -6.16 62.53 42.28
CA ASN A 685 -6.02 61.55 41.19
C ASN A 685 -5.81 60.10 41.69
N THR A 686 -5.29 59.94 42.92
CA THR A 686 -5.10 58.61 43.55
C THR A 686 -6.44 58.00 44.00
N TRP A 687 -7.45 58.84 44.24
CA TRP A 687 -8.80 58.43 44.64
C TRP A 687 -9.75 58.27 43.45
N PHE A 688 -9.59 59.07 42.39
CA PHE A 688 -10.36 58.93 41.15
C PHE A 688 -9.58 59.48 39.94
N ASP A 689 -9.23 58.62 38.98
CA ASP A 689 -8.67 59.04 37.69
C ASP A 689 -9.78 59.17 36.63
N LEU A 690 -10.22 60.41 36.40
CA LEU A 690 -11.23 60.76 35.40
C LEU A 690 -10.84 60.34 33.97
N LEU A 691 -9.57 60.47 33.59
CA LEU A 691 -9.13 60.18 32.22
C LEU A 691 -9.20 58.68 31.95
N ASN A 692 -8.77 57.87 32.92
CA ASN A 692 -8.81 56.41 32.84
C ASN A 692 -10.24 55.88 32.88
N TYR A 693 -11.10 56.47 33.72
CA TYR A 693 -12.53 56.15 33.77
C TYR A 693 -13.24 56.44 32.43
N LEU A 694 -12.95 57.58 31.79
CA LEU A 694 -13.50 57.92 30.47
C LEU A 694 -12.94 57.04 29.34
N GLN A 695 -11.72 56.52 29.47
CA GLN A 695 -11.15 55.58 28.49
C GLN A 695 -11.75 54.17 28.59
N SER A 696 -12.08 53.70 29.80
CA SER A 696 -12.70 52.38 30.01
C SER A 696 -14.22 52.38 29.79
N SER A 697 -14.90 53.52 30.01
CA SER A 697 -16.36 53.64 29.83
C SER A 697 -16.75 53.99 28.39
N HIS A 698 -16.92 52.97 27.54
CA HIS A 698 -17.41 53.11 26.16
C HIS A 698 -18.92 53.48 26.06
N GLN A 699 -19.41 54.45 26.83
CA GLN A 699 -20.83 54.86 26.87
C GLN A 699 -21.07 56.29 26.41
N VAL A 700 -21.99 56.45 25.45
CA VAL A 700 -22.28 57.70 24.73
C VAL A 700 -23.25 58.59 25.52
N SER A 701 -22.84 59.04 26.69
CA SER A 701 -23.62 59.96 27.55
C SER A 701 -22.77 61.14 28.02
N SER A 702 -23.40 62.25 28.42
CA SER A 702 -22.64 63.44 28.86
C SER A 702 -21.85 63.15 30.13
N MET A 703 -20.63 63.70 30.24
CA MET A 703 -19.75 63.52 31.40
C MET A 703 -20.44 63.84 32.74
N ALA A 704 -21.28 64.88 32.77
CA ALA A 704 -22.06 65.21 33.96
C ALA A 704 -23.07 64.10 34.32
N THR A 705 -23.70 63.47 33.33
CA THR A 705 -24.66 62.38 33.53
C THR A 705 -23.98 61.08 33.96
N SER A 706 -22.83 60.73 33.37
CA SER A 706 -22.10 59.51 33.73
C SER A 706 -21.48 59.60 35.12
N LEU A 707 -20.85 60.72 35.46
CA LEU A 707 -20.30 60.96 36.80
C LEU A 707 -21.39 61.07 37.87
N THR A 708 -22.52 61.74 37.60
CA THR A 708 -23.67 61.74 38.53
C THR A 708 -24.19 60.32 38.73
N SER A 709 -24.36 59.53 37.67
CA SER A 709 -24.81 58.15 37.79
C SER A 709 -23.81 57.26 38.54
N LEU A 710 -22.50 57.51 38.43
CA LEU A 710 -21.47 56.83 39.23
C LEU A 710 -21.56 57.23 40.70
N MET A 711 -21.70 58.54 40.98
CA MET A 711 -21.87 59.08 42.33
C MET A 711 -23.12 58.50 43.01
N ASP A 712 -24.26 58.44 42.31
CA ASP A 712 -25.51 57.83 42.81
C ASP A 712 -25.33 56.33 43.09
N LYS A 713 -24.67 55.59 42.18
CA LYS A 713 -24.41 54.15 42.36
C LYS A 713 -23.48 53.86 43.54
N LEU A 714 -22.43 54.67 43.72
CA LEU A 714 -21.52 54.59 44.86
C LEU A 714 -22.22 54.97 46.17
N ALA A 715 -22.98 56.06 46.18
CA ALA A 715 -23.71 56.52 47.35
C ALA A 715 -24.75 55.49 47.79
N GLU A 716 -25.54 54.94 46.87
CA GLU A 716 -26.53 53.90 47.18
C GLU A 716 -25.89 52.57 47.57
N ALA A 717 -24.78 52.15 46.93
CA ALA A 717 -24.04 50.97 47.36
C ALA A 717 -23.42 51.15 48.76
N THR A 718 -22.92 52.35 49.07
CA THR A 718 -22.42 52.71 50.41
C THR A 718 -23.57 52.70 51.42
N ARG A 719 -24.73 53.28 51.08
CA ARG A 719 -25.91 53.36 51.96
C ARG A 719 -26.48 51.98 52.27
N ILE A 720 -26.68 51.13 51.26
CA ILE A 720 -27.14 49.73 51.45
C ILE A 720 -26.18 48.95 52.35
N MET A 721 -24.88 49.14 52.19
CA MET A 721 -23.87 48.47 52.99
C MET A 721 -23.82 49.01 54.44
N ASP A 722 -24.02 50.32 54.62
CA ASP A 722 -24.11 50.96 55.93
C ASP A 722 -25.38 50.52 56.68
N ASP A 723 -26.54 50.52 56.01
CA ASP A 723 -27.80 49.99 56.53
C ASP A 723 -27.63 48.51 56.94
N ALA A 724 -26.94 47.71 56.14
CA ALA A 724 -26.71 46.28 56.39
C ALA A 724 -25.80 46.02 57.61
N VAL A 725 -24.69 46.77 57.75
CA VAL A 725 -23.78 46.65 58.90
C VAL A 725 -24.42 47.22 60.17
N MET A 726 -25.24 48.28 60.08
CA MET A 726 -25.99 48.81 61.23
C MET A 726 -27.14 47.89 61.67
N ALA A 727 -27.66 47.05 60.78
CA ALA A 727 -28.69 46.04 61.08
C ALA A 727 -28.12 44.66 61.44
N ASP A 728 -26.81 44.45 61.33
CA ASP A 728 -26.11 43.16 61.49
C ASP A 728 -26.64 42.01 60.59
N ASP A 729 -27.31 42.35 59.48
CA ASP A 729 -27.83 41.35 58.53
C ASP A 729 -26.68 40.79 57.70
N HIS A 730 -26.12 39.68 58.16
CA HIS A 730 -25.07 38.90 57.54
C HIS A 730 -25.30 38.63 56.03
N ARG A 731 -26.54 38.44 55.60
CA ARG A 731 -26.88 38.20 54.19
C ARG A 731 -26.89 39.51 53.39
N ALA A 732 -27.39 40.59 53.99
CA ALA A 732 -27.32 41.92 53.39
C ALA A 732 -25.87 42.44 53.31
N ILE A 733 -25.02 42.14 54.30
CA ILE A 733 -23.59 42.50 54.33
C ILE A 733 -22.83 41.83 53.17
N LEU A 734 -23.04 40.52 52.93
CA LEU A 734 -22.45 39.82 51.79
C LEU A 734 -22.99 40.32 50.42
N MET A 735 -24.30 40.54 50.31
CA MET A 735 -24.92 41.04 49.06
C MET A 735 -24.52 42.49 48.76
N GLY A 736 -24.47 43.34 49.79
CA GLY A 736 -23.99 44.72 49.74
C GLY A 736 -22.53 44.77 49.31
N SER A 737 -21.66 43.99 49.95
CA SER A 737 -20.24 43.87 49.59
C SER A 737 -20.05 43.45 48.13
N ARG A 738 -20.76 42.42 47.65
CA ARG A 738 -20.67 41.96 46.25
C ARG A 738 -21.16 43.01 45.25
N ARG A 739 -22.23 43.74 45.57
CA ARG A 739 -22.71 44.89 44.76
C ARG A 739 -21.71 46.04 44.76
N LEU A 740 -21.11 46.33 45.92
CA LEU A 740 -20.13 47.39 46.13
C LEU A 740 -18.82 47.11 45.37
N ILE A 741 -18.28 45.88 45.46
CA ILE A 741 -17.16 45.37 44.64
C ILE A 741 -17.42 45.59 43.14
N SER A 742 -18.64 45.27 42.67
CA SER A 742 -19.03 45.43 41.25
C SER A 742 -19.11 46.89 40.78
N VAL A 743 -19.30 47.86 41.69
CA VAL A 743 -19.20 49.29 41.35
C VAL A 743 -17.75 49.77 41.43
N ILE A 744 -17.03 49.36 42.48
CA ILE A 744 -15.63 49.75 42.74
C ILE A 744 -14.69 49.32 41.61
N SER A 745 -14.82 48.10 41.10
CA SER A 745 -13.92 47.56 40.07
C SER A 745 -13.97 48.35 38.75
N THR A 746 -15.03 49.15 38.52
CA THR A 746 -15.14 50.07 37.39
C THR A 746 -14.32 51.36 37.55
N ILE A 747 -13.75 51.60 38.74
CA ILE A 747 -13.05 52.83 39.12
C ILE A 747 -11.55 52.54 39.26
N ASN A 748 -10.72 53.17 38.44
CA ASN A 748 -9.27 53.05 38.61
C ASN A 748 -8.80 53.95 39.76
N SER A 749 -8.65 53.35 40.95
CA SER A 749 -8.28 54.02 42.19
C SER A 749 -7.53 53.05 43.11
N ALA A 750 -6.37 53.44 43.62
CA ALA A 750 -5.50 52.51 44.34
C ALA A 750 -6.05 52.11 45.73
N PRO A 751 -6.57 53.03 46.57
CA PRO A 751 -7.23 52.67 47.83
C PRO A 751 -8.47 51.79 47.60
N LEU A 752 -9.19 52.01 46.51
CA LEU A 752 -10.37 51.23 46.17
C LEU A 752 -10.04 49.81 45.69
N LYS A 753 -8.93 49.59 44.98
CA LYS A 753 -8.50 48.24 44.55
C LYS A 753 -7.96 47.38 45.71
N ASP A 754 -7.31 47.99 46.70
CA ASP A 754 -6.97 47.32 47.95
C ASP A 754 -8.23 46.92 48.74
N MET A 755 -9.20 47.84 48.81
CA MET A 755 -10.50 47.60 49.44
C MET A 755 -11.33 46.52 48.72
N GLU A 756 -11.33 46.51 47.38
CA GLU A 756 -11.93 45.46 46.54
C GLU A 756 -11.30 44.10 46.82
N SER A 757 -9.96 44.04 46.86
CA SER A 757 -9.21 42.81 47.09
C SER A 757 -9.52 42.20 48.47
N ARG A 758 -9.61 43.04 49.51
CA ARG A 758 -9.96 42.61 50.88
C ARG A 758 -11.41 42.18 51.00
N LEU A 759 -12.35 43.02 50.56
CA LEU A 759 -13.77 42.70 50.61
C LEU A 759 -14.09 41.43 49.79
N SER A 760 -13.43 41.23 48.64
CA SER A 760 -13.54 40.00 47.85
C SER A 760 -12.97 38.80 48.59
N ALA A 761 -11.78 38.92 49.19
CA ALA A 761 -11.19 37.84 50.00
C ALA A 761 -12.12 37.43 51.16
N ASP A 762 -12.61 38.38 51.96
CA ASP A 762 -13.51 38.08 53.08
C ASP A 762 -14.89 37.58 52.62
N CYS A 763 -15.43 38.07 51.51
CA CYS A 763 -16.68 37.57 50.88
C CYS A 763 -16.58 36.16 50.26
N ASN A 764 -15.37 35.64 50.08
CA ASN A 764 -15.10 34.30 49.56
C ASN A 764 -14.77 33.29 50.67
N HIS A 765 -14.50 33.77 51.90
CA HIS A 765 -14.29 32.94 53.09
C HIS A 765 -15.44 33.08 54.12
N ASP A 766 -16.50 33.82 53.78
CA ASP A 766 -17.63 34.20 54.65
C ASP A 766 -17.20 34.85 55.99
N ASN A 767 -16.08 35.61 55.97
CA ASN A 767 -15.55 36.33 57.14
C ASN A 767 -16.33 37.65 57.38
N ILE A 768 -17.62 37.55 57.70
CA ILE A 768 -18.53 38.70 57.82
C ILE A 768 -18.08 39.69 58.91
N ASP A 769 -17.52 39.19 60.02
CA ASP A 769 -16.94 40.02 61.09
C ASP A 769 -15.82 40.94 60.59
N ASN A 770 -14.92 40.43 59.73
CA ASN A 770 -13.84 41.24 59.14
C ASN A 770 -14.39 42.39 58.29
N ILE A 771 -15.45 42.11 57.53
CA ILE A 771 -16.13 43.09 56.68
C ILE A 771 -16.75 44.20 57.54
N SER A 772 -17.49 43.84 58.61
CA SER A 772 -18.10 44.79 59.54
C SER A 772 -17.06 45.61 60.32
N ILE A 773 -15.94 45.00 60.74
CA ILE A 773 -14.83 45.69 61.41
C ILE A 773 -14.10 46.66 60.47
N TYR A 774 -13.93 46.29 59.20
CA TYR A 774 -13.28 47.13 58.18
C TYR A 774 -14.23 48.22 57.63
N TRP A 775 -15.55 48.04 57.75
CA TRP A 775 -16.55 48.92 57.14
C TRP A 775 -16.37 50.43 57.43
N PRO A 776 -16.07 50.90 58.66
CA PRO A 776 -15.86 52.32 58.91
C PRO A 776 -14.70 52.94 58.11
N MET A 777 -13.63 52.17 57.86
CA MET A 777 -12.50 52.58 57.03
C MET A 777 -12.88 52.56 55.54
N ALA A 778 -13.59 51.51 55.10
CA ALA A 778 -14.09 51.39 53.74
C ALA A 778 -15.04 52.56 53.37
N LYS A 779 -15.98 52.87 54.27
CA LYS A 779 -16.90 54.02 54.17
C LYS A 779 -16.15 55.35 54.04
N GLN A 780 -15.10 55.57 54.83
CA GLN A 780 -14.28 56.79 54.72
C GLN A 780 -13.56 56.88 53.35
N ASN A 781 -13.07 55.77 52.81
CA ASN A 781 -12.44 55.71 51.49
C ASN A 781 -13.46 55.97 50.35
N LEU A 782 -14.68 55.46 50.47
CA LEU A 782 -15.78 55.73 49.56
C LEU A 782 -16.22 57.20 49.61
N GLN A 783 -16.36 57.78 50.79
CA GLN A 783 -16.70 59.19 50.97
C GLN A 783 -15.64 60.14 50.40
N ARG A 784 -14.34 59.81 50.53
CA ARG A 784 -13.25 60.56 49.87
C ARG A 784 -13.32 60.47 48.35
N THR A 785 -13.63 59.29 47.80
CA THR A 785 -13.84 59.11 46.35
C THR A 785 -15.04 59.92 45.86
N LEU A 786 -16.18 59.85 46.56
CA LEU A 786 -17.38 60.63 46.28
C LEU A 786 -17.09 62.14 46.31
N ARG A 787 -16.28 62.63 47.26
CA ARG A 787 -15.86 64.05 47.32
C ARG A 787 -15.06 64.48 46.09
N VAL A 788 -14.17 63.63 45.56
CA VAL A 788 -13.39 63.93 44.34
C VAL A 788 -14.28 63.89 43.09
N ILE A 789 -15.19 62.92 42.98
CA ILE A 789 -16.18 62.87 41.90
C ILE A 789 -17.10 64.10 41.93
N TYR A 790 -17.51 64.54 43.12
CA TYR A 790 -18.32 65.75 43.30
C TYR A 790 -17.57 67.04 42.91
N SER A 791 -16.27 67.17 43.23
CA SER A 791 -15.47 68.31 42.77
C SER A 791 -15.41 68.39 41.24
N HIS A 792 -15.29 67.25 40.53
CA HIS A 792 -15.33 67.21 39.06
C HIS A 792 -16.71 67.51 38.43
N LEU A 793 -17.74 67.78 39.25
CA LEU A 793 -19.10 68.11 38.82
C LEU A 793 -19.56 69.52 39.24
N TYR A 794 -19.05 70.04 40.35
CA TYR A 794 -19.60 71.22 41.02
C TYR A 794 -18.56 72.22 41.56
N GLU A 795 -17.26 72.03 41.32
CA GLU A 795 -16.20 72.98 41.66
C GLU A 795 -15.38 73.36 40.42
N ASP A 796 -15.52 74.63 40.00
CA ASP A 796 -14.57 75.41 39.18
C ASP A 796 -13.68 76.26 40.11
#